data_AF-A0A0M2V4W5-F1
#
_entry.id   AF-A0A0M2V4W5-F1
#
_cell.length_a   1.000
_cell.length_b   1.000
_cell.length_c   1.000
_cell.angle_alpha   90.00
_cell.angle_beta   90.00
_cell.angle_gamma   90.00
#
_symmetry.space_group_name_H-M   'P 1'
#
loop_
_entity.id
_entity.type
_entity.pdbx_description
1 polymer ?
#
loop_
_entity_poly.entity_id
_entity_poly.type
_entity_poly.pdbx_seq_one_letter_code
_entity_poly.pdbx_strand_id
1 'polypeptide(L)'
;MNNLLPDGEPLILLYTDIDQQRVQQQILPLLSSRLGERFSALTLQVFNAEQPEPFNPGSRLLCYLSDEQLRELVLQIQNQPLTLALLPHPEMKHARYGFGIAGKLEDALSDALSNDAVEADLLLCNEVPVFNSVVIGDALTLTPGEALAEPLTLRIKRFVRLVKGIGDVTFNAFKIATHKEKLVDTAALGIVVVEHGRSSVLSRRLVADSSVNDGMLHALVLAPRSVFEMLRFLFASLFLRDYWNNNSPSFVGHIKSRSLSISSPKLISYTHDGLIEKSNTLQLKVEPRVLQLAPGRYLALEDTEVESKEVVRTQALPAGKAKTELVTYPLPWIHHAATDEFKELFLALRESAKASPSYLTLMVLATLLAVFGLFANSTPVIIGAMILAPLMGPIISMALGTLRQDESLMLVSSRSIAVGTGLAMGCAMVATWFIPLTTINSEIAARISPTLLDLGVAVISGIAGAYAHARAEVAKSLAGVAIAVALVPPLAVAGIGLGWLDFTVFWGAFLLFLTNLVGIILAAVITFMFLGYSPFHRARRGLALTLILAAILCIPLAISFSHMVAEHSIVQQLDGIELDEVKLRDVSVRPGKPLRISLTLVSGSAVDDATMDSVKQRIEQKLQQPVELEIGVKIIR
;
A
#
# COMPACT_ATOMS: atom_id res chain seq x y z
N MET A 1 -0.17 -6.30 53.71
CA MET A 1 1.01 -7.00 54.26
C MET A 1 1.31 -8.18 53.36
N ASN A 2 2.14 -7.98 52.33
CA ASN A 2 2.77 -9.07 51.59
C ASN A 2 4.28 -8.76 51.61
N ASN A 3 5.05 -9.63 52.26
CA ASN A 3 6.50 -9.61 52.31
C ASN A 3 7.02 -9.92 50.89
N LEU A 4 7.53 -8.92 50.18
CA LEU A 4 7.90 -8.99 48.76
C LEU A 4 9.42 -8.95 48.57
N LEU A 5 10.11 -9.95 49.12
CA LEU A 5 11.42 -10.39 48.61
C LEU A 5 11.41 -11.92 48.66
N PRO A 6 11.72 -12.61 47.54
CA PRO A 6 11.98 -14.05 47.54
C PRO A 6 13.30 -14.30 48.27
N ASP A 7 13.25 -15.03 49.39
CA ASP A 7 14.39 -15.48 50.20
C ASP A 7 15.35 -14.40 50.76
N GLY A 8 16.19 -14.79 51.72
CA GLY A 8 17.05 -13.91 52.52
C GLY A 8 18.28 -13.36 51.78
N GLU A 9 18.13 -12.95 50.52
CA GLU A 9 19.20 -12.38 49.69
C GLU A 9 19.74 -11.06 50.28
N PRO A 10 21.07 -10.86 50.37
CA PRO A 10 21.66 -9.56 50.73
C PRO A 10 21.30 -8.52 49.67
N LEU A 11 20.77 -7.37 50.10
CA LEU A 11 20.36 -6.29 49.19
C LEU A 11 21.43 -5.19 49.18
N ILE A 12 21.95 -4.86 48.00
CA ILE A 12 22.95 -3.81 47.80
C ILE A 12 22.36 -2.74 46.90
N LEU A 13 22.26 -1.48 47.38
CA LEU A 13 21.92 -0.34 46.53
C LEU A 13 23.22 0.23 45.95
N LEU A 14 23.33 0.12 44.63
CA LEU A 14 24.47 0.54 43.85
C LEU A 14 24.16 1.83 43.08
N TYR A 15 24.96 2.87 43.30
CA TYR A 15 24.80 4.19 42.69
C TYR A 15 26.18 4.87 42.53
N THR A 16 26.27 6.01 41.86
CA THR A 16 27.55 6.75 41.74
C THR A 16 27.59 7.97 42.64
N ASP A 17 28.79 8.48 42.96
CA ASP A 17 28.97 9.65 43.83
C ASP A 17 28.15 10.87 43.37
N ILE A 18 27.99 11.04 42.06
CA ILE A 18 27.23 12.14 41.46
C ILE A 18 25.73 12.06 41.82
N ASP A 19 25.20 10.85 41.99
CA ASP A 19 23.78 10.61 42.30
C ASP A 19 23.48 10.51 43.80
N GLN A 20 24.49 10.62 44.67
CA GLN A 20 24.35 10.44 46.12
C GLN A 20 23.22 11.30 46.72
N GLN A 21 23.12 12.58 46.32
CA GLN A 21 22.05 13.46 46.79
C GLN A 21 20.65 12.98 46.37
N ARG A 22 20.48 12.55 45.11
CA ARG A 22 19.20 12.04 44.60
C ARG A 22 18.81 10.75 45.30
N VAL A 23 19.77 9.84 45.49
CA VAL A 23 19.58 8.58 46.21
C VAL A 23 19.07 8.85 47.62
N GLN A 24 19.73 9.75 48.37
CA GLN A 24 19.34 10.10 49.73
C GLN A 24 17.95 10.76 49.82
N GLN A 25 17.60 11.61 48.86
CA GLN A 25 16.34 12.37 48.91
C GLN A 25 15.13 11.61 48.35
N GLN A 26 15.33 10.73 47.36
CA GLN A 26 14.23 10.12 46.61
C GLN A 26 14.17 8.60 46.77
N ILE A 27 15.31 7.90 46.74
CA ILE A 27 15.34 6.43 46.71
C ILE A 27 15.30 5.84 48.12
N LEU A 28 16.15 6.32 49.04
CA LEU A 28 16.22 5.81 50.41
C LEU A 28 14.90 5.95 51.19
N PRO A 29 14.15 7.08 51.12
CA PRO A 29 12.85 7.18 51.78
C PRO A 29 11.86 6.14 51.26
N LEU A 30 11.81 5.93 49.95
CA LEU A 30 10.95 4.91 49.33
C LEU A 30 11.36 3.50 49.76
N LEU A 31 12.65 3.18 49.77
CA LEU A 31 13.16 1.89 50.27
C LEU A 31 12.84 1.66 51.74
N SER A 32 13.01 2.68 52.59
CA SER A 32 12.71 2.58 54.02
C SER A 32 11.24 2.23 54.27
N SER A 33 10.33 2.85 53.50
CA SER A 33 8.89 2.59 53.61
C SER A 33 8.49 1.18 53.17
N ARG A 34 9.24 0.58 52.24
CA ARG A 34 8.91 -0.74 51.67
C ARG A 34 9.60 -1.90 52.37
N LEU A 35 10.85 -1.72 52.80
CA LEU A 35 11.64 -2.76 53.45
C LEU A 35 11.35 -2.88 54.95
N GLY A 36 10.85 -1.82 55.59
CA GLY A 36 10.54 -1.82 57.03
C GLY A 36 11.76 -2.18 57.87
N GLU A 37 11.63 -3.21 58.71
CA GLU A 37 12.73 -3.70 59.56
C GLU A 37 13.94 -4.22 58.77
N ARG A 38 13.77 -4.66 57.51
CA ARG A 38 14.88 -5.13 56.67
C ARG A 38 15.73 -3.99 56.10
N PHE A 39 15.30 -2.73 56.25
CA PHE A 39 16.08 -1.59 55.77
C PHE A 39 17.47 -1.50 56.43
N SER A 40 17.62 -1.98 57.67
CA SER A 40 18.92 -2.01 58.36
C SER A 40 19.93 -3.00 57.75
N ALA A 41 19.47 -3.94 56.92
CA ALA A 41 20.31 -4.90 56.21
C ALA A 41 20.69 -4.44 54.79
N LEU A 42 20.23 -3.25 54.37
CA LEU A 42 20.58 -2.65 53.08
C LEU A 42 22.03 -2.15 53.12
N THR A 43 22.86 -2.64 52.21
CA THR A 43 24.22 -2.13 52.00
C THR A 43 24.19 -1.04 50.93
N LEU A 44 24.80 0.11 51.22
CA LEU A 44 25.01 1.18 50.23
C LEU A 44 26.41 1.06 49.67
N GLN A 45 26.53 1.03 48.35
CA GLN A 45 27.82 0.91 47.68
C GLN A 45 27.92 1.92 46.53
N VAL A 46 29.06 2.61 46.46
CA VAL A 46 29.36 3.54 45.37
C VAL A 46 30.03 2.75 44.26
N PHE A 47 29.45 2.78 43.07
CA PHE A 47 30.01 2.13 41.89
C PHE A 47 31.17 2.95 41.33
N ASN A 48 32.32 2.30 41.24
CA ASN A 48 33.50 2.81 40.56
C ASN A 48 34.03 1.75 39.58
N ALA A 49 33.97 2.06 38.30
CA ALA A 49 34.47 1.22 37.21
C ALA A 49 35.98 0.94 37.30
N GLU A 50 36.79 1.93 37.68
CA GLU A 50 38.25 1.83 37.73
C GLU A 50 38.75 1.04 38.95
N GLN A 51 37.93 0.99 40.01
CA GLN A 51 38.23 0.29 41.26
C GLN A 51 37.02 -0.56 41.70
N PRO A 52 36.80 -1.70 41.02
CA PRO A 52 35.65 -2.55 41.31
C PRO A 52 35.81 -3.22 42.67
N GLU A 53 34.83 -3.03 43.54
CA GLU A 53 34.70 -3.74 44.80
C GLU A 53 33.94 -5.06 44.59
N PRO A 54 34.35 -6.17 45.23
CA PRO A 54 33.68 -7.45 45.06
C PRO A 54 32.30 -7.47 45.71
N PHE A 55 31.34 -8.10 45.04
CA PHE A 55 30.00 -8.34 45.57
C PHE A 55 29.91 -9.72 46.24
N ASN A 56 29.07 -9.83 47.27
CA ASN A 56 28.81 -11.13 47.90
C ASN A 56 27.96 -12.00 46.97
N PRO A 57 28.33 -13.27 46.71
CA PRO A 57 27.52 -14.20 45.92
C PRO A 57 26.08 -14.32 46.47
N GLY A 58 25.09 -14.36 45.58
CA GLY A 58 23.67 -14.41 45.93
C GLY A 58 23.06 -13.06 46.31
N SER A 59 23.80 -11.96 46.19
CA SER A 59 23.27 -10.62 46.47
C SER A 59 22.38 -10.10 45.34
N ARG A 60 21.37 -9.33 45.70
CA ARG A 60 20.55 -8.55 44.77
C ARG A 60 21.11 -7.13 44.67
N LEU A 61 21.59 -6.78 43.48
CA LEU A 61 22.13 -5.47 43.15
C LEU A 61 21.01 -4.57 42.64
N LEU A 62 20.53 -3.68 43.50
CA LEU A 62 19.58 -2.64 43.14
C LEU A 62 20.36 -1.46 42.53
N CYS A 63 20.37 -1.34 41.21
CA CYS A 63 21.23 -0.38 40.50
C CYS A 63 20.47 0.88 40.07
N TYR A 64 20.98 2.03 40.47
CA TYR A 64 20.58 3.34 39.96
C TYR A 64 21.77 3.97 39.22
N LEU A 65 21.95 3.58 37.96
CA LEU A 65 23.12 3.88 37.12
C LEU A 65 22.70 4.39 35.74
N SER A 66 23.55 5.17 35.07
CA SER A 66 23.37 5.55 33.67
C SER A 66 23.56 4.35 32.71
N ASP A 67 23.13 4.47 31.45
CA ASP A 67 23.40 3.42 30.44
C ASP A 67 24.91 3.15 30.30
N GLU A 68 25.76 4.17 30.42
CA GLU A 68 27.22 4.04 30.33
C GLU A 68 27.80 3.22 31.50
N GLN A 69 27.46 3.60 32.73
CA GLN A 69 27.91 2.91 33.94
C GLN A 69 27.41 1.47 34.00
N LEU A 70 26.18 1.24 33.52
CA LEU A 70 25.62 -0.11 33.47
C LEU A 70 26.39 -1.02 32.51
N ARG A 71 26.92 -0.53 31.39
CA ARG A 71 27.76 -1.35 30.49
C ARG A 71 28.99 -1.89 31.20
N GLU A 72 29.63 -1.05 32.00
CA GLU A 72 30.81 -1.46 32.77
C GLU A 72 30.45 -2.48 33.84
N LEU A 73 29.39 -2.22 34.61
CA LEU A 73 28.92 -3.15 35.63
C LEU A 73 28.59 -4.53 35.05
N VAL A 74 27.84 -4.58 33.96
CA VAL A 74 27.38 -5.83 33.33
C VAL A 74 28.56 -6.72 32.92
N LEU A 75 29.63 -6.14 32.38
CA LEU A 75 30.85 -6.87 32.04
C LEU A 75 31.59 -7.42 33.28
N GLN A 76 31.47 -6.75 34.43
CA GLN A 76 32.08 -7.19 35.68
C GLN A 76 31.28 -8.33 36.35
N ILE A 77 29.95 -8.28 36.27
CA ILE A 77 29.07 -9.21 36.99
C ILE A 77 28.58 -10.40 36.15
N GLN A 78 28.81 -10.40 34.84
CA GLN A 78 28.41 -11.52 33.97
C GLN A 78 28.98 -12.86 34.49
N ASN A 79 28.18 -13.92 34.43
CA ASN A 79 28.48 -15.26 34.96
C ASN A 79 28.67 -15.35 36.48
N GLN A 80 28.33 -14.30 37.24
CA GLN A 80 28.28 -14.35 38.70
C GLN A 80 26.85 -14.61 39.19
N PRO A 81 26.66 -15.29 40.33
CA PRO A 81 25.34 -15.52 40.92
C PRO A 81 24.85 -14.24 41.62
N LEU A 82 24.63 -13.17 40.88
CA LEU A 82 24.19 -11.86 41.38
C LEU A 82 22.92 -11.44 40.65
N THR A 83 21.87 -11.09 41.40
CA THR A 83 20.60 -10.65 40.83
C THR A 83 20.66 -9.16 40.49
N LEU A 84 20.75 -8.82 39.21
CA LEU A 84 20.72 -7.45 38.70
C LEU A 84 19.28 -6.91 38.70
N ALA A 85 19.02 -5.86 39.47
CA ALA A 85 17.72 -5.22 39.58
C ALA A 85 17.84 -3.73 39.27
N LEU A 86 17.19 -3.26 38.19
CA LEU A 86 17.46 -1.93 37.62
C LEU A 86 16.39 -0.90 37.99
N LEU A 87 16.82 0.30 38.38
CA LEU A 87 15.97 1.46 38.63
C LEU A 87 16.09 2.50 37.50
N PRO A 88 15.02 3.26 37.19
CA PRO A 88 15.00 4.21 36.10
C PRO A 88 15.85 5.45 36.41
N HIS A 89 17.09 5.47 35.92
CA HIS A 89 17.96 6.64 35.94
C HIS A 89 17.63 7.61 34.78
N PRO A 90 17.72 8.95 34.95
CA PRO A 90 17.45 9.92 33.87
C PRO A 90 18.28 9.71 32.59
N GLU A 91 19.49 9.16 32.73
CA GLU A 91 20.41 8.85 31.64
C GLU A 91 20.38 7.36 31.26
N MET A 92 19.44 6.57 31.79
CA MET A 92 19.19 5.18 31.39
C MET A 92 18.01 5.14 30.43
N LYS A 93 18.26 5.47 29.16
CA LYS A 93 17.23 5.48 28.12
C LYS A 93 17.12 4.12 27.45
N HIS A 94 18.24 3.46 27.19
CA HIS A 94 18.32 2.24 26.40
C HIS A 94 17.99 1.00 27.22
N ALA A 95 18.67 0.82 28.36
CA ALA A 95 18.41 -0.29 29.27
C ALA A 95 16.99 -0.29 29.84
N ARG A 96 16.39 0.90 30.03
CA ARG A 96 14.97 1.01 30.41
C ARG A 96 14.03 0.34 29.41
N TYR A 97 14.28 0.51 28.12
CA TYR A 97 13.45 -0.11 27.08
C TYR A 97 13.82 -1.57 26.80
N GLY A 98 15.12 -1.90 26.84
CA GLY A 98 15.61 -3.28 26.71
C GLY A 98 15.04 -4.17 27.80
N PHE A 99 15.30 -3.82 29.05
CA PHE A 99 14.90 -4.61 30.22
C PHE A 99 13.47 -4.34 30.72
N GLY A 100 12.69 -3.53 29.98
CA GLY A 100 11.27 -3.32 30.27
C GLY A 100 10.96 -2.61 31.59
N ILE A 101 11.86 -1.73 32.04
CA ILE A 101 11.78 -1.04 33.33
C ILE A 101 10.71 0.06 33.28
N ALA A 102 9.91 0.19 34.33
CA ALA A 102 8.93 1.26 34.44
C ALA A 102 9.58 2.65 34.52
N GLY A 103 8.97 3.65 33.86
CA GLY A 103 9.47 5.02 33.92
C GLY A 103 9.22 5.72 35.26
N LYS A 104 8.26 5.24 36.07
CA LYS A 104 8.01 5.71 37.43
C LYS A 104 8.88 4.93 38.41
N LEU A 105 9.59 5.64 39.27
CA LEU A 105 10.53 5.04 40.22
C LEU A 105 9.86 4.04 41.18
N GLU A 106 8.68 4.38 41.71
CA GLU A 106 7.94 3.51 42.64
C GLU A 106 7.53 2.18 42.01
N ASP A 107 7.15 2.22 40.74
CA ASP A 107 6.76 1.07 39.96
C ASP A 107 7.96 0.16 39.71
N ALA A 108 9.06 0.73 39.22
CA ALA A 108 10.29 -0.01 38.96
C ALA A 108 10.89 -0.61 40.23
N LEU A 109 10.82 0.12 41.35
CA LEU A 109 11.29 -0.36 42.64
C LEU A 109 10.42 -1.49 43.21
N SER A 110 9.13 -1.52 42.83
CA SER A 110 8.29 -2.68 43.10
C SER A 110 8.81 -3.90 42.36
N ASP A 111 8.96 -3.78 41.04
CA ASP A 111 9.37 -4.87 40.15
C ASP A 111 10.77 -5.40 40.57
N ALA A 112 11.72 -4.50 40.84
CA ALA A 112 13.08 -4.82 41.24
C ALA A 112 13.18 -5.63 42.54
N LEU A 113 12.26 -5.39 43.49
CA LEU A 113 12.23 -6.09 44.77
C LEU A 113 11.37 -7.35 44.74
N SER A 114 10.25 -7.33 44.02
CA SER A 114 9.28 -8.43 44.07
C SER A 114 9.56 -9.54 43.09
N ASN A 115 10.18 -9.25 41.94
CA ASN A 115 10.30 -10.22 40.86
C ASN A 115 11.47 -11.17 41.13
N ASP A 116 11.25 -12.44 40.78
CA ASP A 116 12.28 -13.47 40.81
C ASP A 116 13.32 -13.21 39.72
N ALA A 117 14.56 -13.61 40.00
CA ALA A 117 15.64 -13.52 39.04
C ALA A 117 15.41 -14.48 37.87
N VAL A 118 15.62 -14.00 36.65
CA VAL A 118 15.54 -14.79 35.42
C VAL A 118 16.88 -14.73 34.71
N GLU A 119 17.31 -15.85 34.14
CA GLU A 119 18.49 -15.88 33.28
C GLU A 119 18.22 -15.11 31.99
N ALA A 120 19.03 -14.10 31.74
CA ALA A 120 18.97 -13.21 30.59
C ALA A 120 20.26 -13.32 29.77
N ASP A 121 20.10 -13.21 28.46
CA ASP A 121 21.19 -13.17 27.52
C ASP A 121 21.85 -11.77 27.50
N LEU A 122 23.04 -11.70 26.91
CA LEU A 122 23.74 -10.45 26.70
C LEU A 122 24.18 -10.32 25.26
N LEU A 123 23.64 -9.32 24.56
CA LEU A 123 24.11 -8.94 23.23
C LEU A 123 25.36 -8.07 23.34
N LEU A 124 26.42 -8.50 22.67
CA LEU A 124 27.68 -7.76 22.54
C LEU A 124 27.90 -7.34 21.08
N CYS A 125 28.33 -6.10 20.89
CA CYS A 125 28.80 -5.56 19.62
C CYS A 125 30.24 -5.11 19.78
N ASN A 126 31.19 -5.79 19.13
CA ASN A 126 32.63 -5.56 19.29
C ASN A 126 33.05 -5.57 20.78
N GLU A 127 32.56 -6.56 21.54
CA GLU A 127 32.77 -6.69 23.01
C GLU A 127 32.09 -5.63 23.89
N VAL A 128 31.30 -4.72 23.31
CA VAL A 128 30.53 -3.72 24.06
C VAL A 128 29.08 -4.20 24.25
N PRO A 129 28.53 -4.19 25.48
CA PRO A 129 27.12 -4.48 25.76
C PRO A 129 26.14 -3.58 25.00
N VAL A 130 25.09 -4.20 24.47
CA VAL A 130 24.00 -3.53 23.77
C VAL A 130 22.70 -3.82 24.50
N PHE A 131 22.06 -2.78 25.02
CA PHE A 131 20.82 -2.94 25.78
C PHE A 131 19.57 -2.75 24.93
N ASN A 132 19.67 -2.08 23.79
CA ASN A 132 18.50 -1.78 22.98
C ASN A 132 18.68 -2.24 21.53
N SER A 133 19.60 -1.63 20.80
CA SER A 133 19.80 -1.98 19.41
C SER A 133 21.13 -1.48 18.86
N VAL A 134 21.66 -2.23 17.89
CA VAL A 134 22.69 -1.74 16.97
C VAL A 134 22.05 -1.32 15.66
N VAL A 135 22.29 -0.09 15.22
CA VAL A 135 21.78 0.44 13.96
C VAL A 135 22.95 0.78 13.05
N ILE A 136 23.01 0.16 11.88
CA ILE A 136 24.09 0.29 10.90
C ILE A 136 23.57 1.05 9.67
N GLY A 137 24.32 2.07 9.22
CA GLY A 137 23.98 2.90 8.05
C GLY A 137 23.03 4.05 8.34
N ASP A 138 22.61 4.76 7.28
CA ASP A 138 21.59 5.82 7.33
C ASP A 138 20.19 5.22 7.44
N ALA A 139 19.95 4.50 8.53
CA ALA A 139 18.67 3.90 8.83
C ALA A 139 17.72 5.02 9.26
N LEU A 140 17.21 5.74 8.25
CA LEU A 140 16.59 7.07 8.30
C LEU A 140 15.41 7.21 9.27
N THR A 141 15.03 6.25 10.11
CA THR A 141 14.01 6.51 11.16
C THR A 141 14.01 5.57 12.35
N LEU A 142 15.10 4.87 12.62
CA LEU A 142 15.04 3.66 13.43
C LEU A 142 15.74 3.80 14.77
N THR A 143 15.97 5.05 15.19
CA THR A 143 16.39 5.37 16.55
C THR A 143 15.35 4.85 17.52
N PRO A 144 15.73 3.94 18.43
CA PRO A 144 14.81 3.40 19.40
C PRO A 144 14.47 4.45 20.47
N GLY A 145 13.23 4.44 20.95
CA GLY A 145 12.94 4.93 22.30
C GLY A 145 11.95 6.09 22.49
N GLU A 146 11.61 6.93 21.50
CA GLU A 146 10.68 8.07 21.78
C GLU A 146 9.27 7.90 21.20
N ALA A 147 9.05 6.93 20.32
CA ALA A 147 7.80 6.84 19.57
C ALA A 147 6.56 6.44 20.39
N LEU A 148 6.68 5.99 21.64
CA LEU A 148 5.51 5.56 22.43
C LEU A 148 4.72 6.73 23.05
N ALA A 149 5.28 7.93 23.10
CA ALA A 149 4.63 9.11 23.69
C ALA A 149 4.54 10.34 22.77
N GLU A 150 5.04 10.28 21.53
CA GLU A 150 5.02 11.43 20.62
C GLU A 150 3.62 11.72 20.03
N PRO A 151 3.15 12.99 20.06
CA PRO A 151 1.95 13.43 19.35
C PRO A 151 2.07 13.22 17.83
N LEU A 152 0.92 12.97 17.18
CA LEU A 152 0.81 12.71 15.73
C LEU A 152 1.47 13.81 14.87
N THR A 153 1.45 15.06 15.33
CA THR A 153 2.04 16.21 14.62
C THR A 153 3.55 16.11 14.44
N LEU A 154 4.27 15.65 15.48
CA LEU A 154 5.72 15.43 15.43
C LEU A 154 6.07 14.24 14.53
N ARG A 155 5.24 13.18 14.56
CA ARG A 155 5.38 12.03 13.66
C ARG A 155 5.21 12.42 12.18
N ILE A 156 4.21 13.24 11.86
CA ILE A 156 4.00 13.77 10.50
C ILE A 156 5.16 14.68 10.08
N LYS A 157 5.62 15.58 10.96
CA LYS A 157 6.76 16.46 10.66
C LYS A 157 8.05 15.67 10.40
N ARG A 158 8.28 14.60 11.17
CA ARG A 158 9.38 13.65 10.95
C ARG A 158 9.20 12.96 9.60
N PHE A 159 8.02 12.38 9.32
CA PHE A 159 7.70 11.78 8.02
C PHE A 159 8.02 12.72 6.85
N VAL A 160 7.55 13.97 6.87
CA VAL A 160 7.80 14.94 5.79
C VAL A 160 9.29 15.22 5.61
N ARG A 161 10.07 15.29 6.69
CA ARG A 161 11.53 15.46 6.61
C ARG A 161 12.21 14.28 5.94
N LEU A 162 11.75 13.05 6.21
CA LEU A 162 12.29 11.83 5.62
C LEU A 162 11.98 11.73 4.14
N VAL A 163 10.75 12.07 3.75
CA VAL A 163 10.35 12.10 2.33
C VAL A 163 11.22 13.09 1.55
N LYS A 164 11.58 14.23 2.14
CA LYS A 164 12.44 15.23 1.49
C LYS A 164 13.89 14.77 1.27
N GLY A 165 14.43 13.90 2.14
CA GLY A 165 15.80 13.38 2.02
C GLY A 165 15.92 12.06 1.27
N ILE A 166 14.81 11.52 0.75
CA ILE A 166 14.72 10.13 0.26
C ILE A 166 15.50 9.89 -1.04
N GLY A 167 15.64 10.93 -1.86
CA GLY A 167 16.30 10.85 -3.17
C GLY A 167 17.83 10.78 -3.09
N ASP A 168 18.41 11.21 -1.97
CA ASP A 168 19.86 11.26 -1.76
C ASP A 168 20.39 10.02 -1.02
N VAL A 169 19.49 9.09 -0.72
CA VAL A 169 19.78 7.87 0.02
C VAL A 169 20.52 6.89 -0.87
N THR A 170 21.73 6.50 -0.45
CA THR A 170 22.57 5.51 -1.13
C THR A 170 22.67 4.22 -0.33
N PHE A 171 22.78 3.09 -1.03
CA PHE A 171 22.88 1.80 -0.39
C PHE A 171 24.35 1.45 -0.15
N ASN A 172 24.60 0.79 0.97
CA ASN A 172 25.91 0.21 1.24
C ASN A 172 25.88 -1.28 0.92
N ALA A 173 27.01 -1.78 0.39
CA ALA A 173 27.21 -3.20 0.18
C ALA A 173 27.60 -3.86 1.50
N PHE A 174 26.92 -4.94 1.86
CA PHE A 174 27.18 -5.71 3.07
C PHE A 174 27.41 -7.17 2.76
N LYS A 175 28.40 -7.76 3.43
CA LYS A 175 28.55 -9.20 3.58
C LYS A 175 28.27 -9.56 5.03
N ILE A 176 27.23 -10.37 5.23
CA ILE A 176 26.76 -10.80 6.54
C ILE A 176 27.00 -12.31 6.63
N ALA A 177 27.80 -12.74 7.61
CA ALA A 177 28.01 -14.15 7.91
C ALA A 177 27.30 -14.51 9.22
N THR A 178 26.51 -15.59 9.19
CA THR A 178 25.83 -16.13 10.39
C THR A 178 26.72 -17.09 11.16
N HIS A 179 26.26 -17.53 12.33
CA HIS A 179 26.97 -18.50 13.16
C HIS A 179 27.25 -19.80 12.39
N LYS A 180 26.30 -20.29 11.59
CA LYS A 180 26.47 -21.46 10.71
C LYS A 180 27.18 -21.15 9.39
N GLU A 181 27.95 -20.07 9.34
CA GLU A 181 28.74 -19.62 8.19
C GLU A 181 27.91 -19.36 6.91
N LYS A 182 26.59 -19.17 7.04
CA LYS A 182 25.77 -18.80 5.88
C LYS A 182 26.07 -17.36 5.51
N LEU A 183 26.52 -17.17 4.26
CA LEU A 183 26.92 -15.86 3.76
C LEU A 183 25.78 -15.20 2.98
N VAL A 184 25.41 -13.99 3.39
CA VAL A 184 24.45 -13.13 2.71
C VAL A 184 25.20 -11.94 2.14
N ASP A 185 25.28 -11.87 0.81
CA ASP A 185 25.92 -10.77 0.09
C ASP A 185 24.86 -9.87 -0.55
N THR A 186 24.68 -8.66 -0.03
CA THR A 186 23.55 -7.80 -0.39
C THR A 186 23.88 -6.31 -0.36
N ALA A 187 22.94 -5.48 -0.81
CA ALA A 187 22.96 -4.04 -0.64
C ALA A 187 21.80 -3.66 0.28
N ALA A 188 22.06 -2.83 1.29
CA ALA A 188 21.03 -2.38 2.21
C ALA A 188 21.16 -0.88 2.48
N LEU A 189 20.03 -0.26 2.77
CA LEU A 189 19.98 1.09 3.32
C LEU A 189 20.54 1.10 4.75
N GLY A 190 20.11 0.12 5.54
CA GLY A 190 20.58 -0.05 6.90
C GLY A 190 20.23 -1.42 7.46
N ILE A 191 20.86 -1.74 8.58
CA ILE A 191 20.64 -2.99 9.31
C ILE A 191 20.35 -2.62 10.76
N VAL A 192 19.29 -3.18 11.32
CA VAL A 192 18.96 -3.04 12.75
C VAL A 192 19.13 -4.40 13.40
N VAL A 193 19.99 -4.48 14.41
CA VAL A 193 20.22 -5.69 15.20
C VAL A 193 19.69 -5.45 16.60
N VAL A 194 18.87 -6.38 17.07
CA VAL A 194 18.33 -6.38 18.42
C VAL A 194 18.54 -7.75 19.04
N GLU A 195 18.65 -7.80 20.37
CA GLU A 195 18.58 -9.06 21.11
C GLU A 195 17.17 -9.63 20.98
N HIS A 196 16.17 -8.87 21.42
CA HIS A 196 14.77 -9.28 21.39
C HIS A 196 13.87 -8.24 20.70
N GLY A 197 12.74 -8.72 20.21
CA GLY A 197 11.74 -8.00 19.44
C GLY A 197 11.18 -6.76 20.13
N ARG A 198 11.17 -6.67 21.45
CA ARG A 198 10.57 -5.52 22.16
C ARG A 198 11.48 -4.31 22.30
N SER A 199 12.78 -4.42 22.03
CA SER A 199 13.76 -3.36 22.28
C SER A 199 13.59 -2.16 21.33
N SER A 200 13.34 -2.41 20.04
CA SER A 200 13.10 -1.37 19.02
C SER A 200 11.64 -1.32 18.55
N VAL A 201 11.23 -0.15 18.05
CA VAL A 201 9.89 0.07 17.46
C VAL A 201 9.66 -0.80 16.23
N LEU A 202 10.72 -1.05 15.44
CA LEU A 202 10.64 -1.93 14.28
C LEU A 202 10.58 -3.40 14.66
N SER A 203 11.47 -3.81 15.55
CA SER A 203 11.52 -5.20 15.97
C SER A 203 10.20 -5.61 16.61
N ARG A 204 9.51 -4.68 17.31
CA ARG A 204 8.21 -4.98 17.95
C ARG A 204 7.10 -5.27 16.94
N ARG A 205 7.27 -4.80 15.70
CA ARG A 205 6.29 -4.94 14.62
C ARG A 205 6.65 -6.05 13.63
N LEU A 206 7.93 -6.43 13.56
CA LEU A 206 8.46 -7.33 12.53
C LEU A 206 9.07 -8.62 13.09
N VAL A 207 9.34 -8.67 14.39
CA VAL A 207 9.80 -9.85 15.11
C VAL A 207 8.64 -10.31 15.99
N ALA A 208 7.85 -11.23 15.45
CA ALA A 208 6.98 -12.08 16.25
C ALA A 208 7.88 -13.18 16.85
N ASP A 209 7.75 -13.42 18.15
CA ASP A 209 8.40 -14.52 18.89
C ASP A 209 9.92 -14.34 19.12
N SER A 210 10.23 -13.57 20.16
CA SER A 210 11.59 -13.38 20.67
C SER A 210 11.53 -13.08 22.17
N SER A 211 12.29 -13.82 22.95
CA SER A 211 12.46 -13.61 24.39
C SER A 211 13.87 -13.10 24.69
N VAL A 212 14.13 -12.74 25.94
CA VAL A 212 15.43 -12.23 26.43
C VAL A 212 16.39 -13.40 26.75
N ASN A 213 15.96 -14.63 26.50
CA ASN A 213 16.64 -15.85 26.91
C ASN A 213 16.61 -16.95 25.83
N ASP A 214 16.44 -16.56 24.56
CA ASP A 214 16.36 -17.50 23.43
C ASP A 214 17.73 -17.82 22.79
N GLY A 215 18.79 -17.18 23.28
CA GLY A 215 20.18 -17.32 22.87
C GLY A 215 20.49 -16.70 21.51
N MET A 216 19.59 -15.88 20.95
CA MET A 216 19.70 -15.40 19.57
C MET A 216 19.58 -13.89 19.48
N LEU A 217 20.23 -13.33 18.47
CA LEU A 217 19.98 -11.97 18.02
C LEU A 217 19.16 -11.97 16.73
N HIS A 218 18.49 -10.86 16.48
CA HIS A 218 17.64 -10.62 15.34
C HIS A 218 18.19 -9.44 14.53
N ALA A 219 18.66 -9.69 13.32
CA ALA A 219 19.04 -8.65 12.37
C ALA A 219 17.95 -8.47 11.30
N LEU A 220 17.47 -7.23 11.19
CA LEU A 220 16.55 -6.76 10.18
C LEU A 220 17.32 -5.95 9.13
N VAL A 221 17.43 -6.49 7.92
CA VAL A 221 18.14 -5.88 6.81
C VAL A 221 17.14 -5.17 5.91
N LEU A 222 17.26 -3.83 5.80
CA LEU A 222 16.32 -3.00 5.06
C LEU A 222 16.88 -2.67 3.68
N ALA A 223 16.26 -3.21 2.63
CA ALA A 223 16.71 -2.99 1.27
C ALA A 223 15.54 -2.69 0.30
N PRO A 224 14.83 -1.55 0.47
CA PRO A 224 13.77 -1.16 -0.45
C PRO A 224 14.32 -1.03 -1.87
N ARG A 225 13.56 -1.45 -2.88
CA ARG A 225 14.03 -1.36 -4.27
C ARG A 225 13.49 -0.13 -5.01
N SER A 226 12.59 0.61 -4.38
CA SER A 226 12.08 1.89 -4.89
C SER A 226 11.65 2.84 -3.80
N VAL A 227 11.60 4.13 -4.13
CA VAL A 227 11.06 5.17 -3.25
C VAL A 227 9.62 4.86 -2.86
N PHE A 228 8.81 4.35 -3.79
CA PHE A 228 7.42 4.02 -3.52
C PHE A 228 7.24 2.89 -2.49
N GLU A 229 8.08 1.85 -2.53
CA GLU A 229 8.06 0.80 -1.50
C GLU A 229 8.37 1.36 -0.11
N MET A 230 9.35 2.26 -0.03
CA MET A 230 9.72 2.90 1.22
C MET A 230 8.63 3.87 1.71
N LEU A 231 8.02 4.66 0.82
CA LEU A 231 6.90 5.54 1.16
C LEU A 231 5.67 4.76 1.63
N ARG A 232 5.33 3.66 0.94
CA ARG A 232 4.24 2.76 1.35
C ARG A 232 4.50 2.18 2.73
N PHE A 233 5.74 1.77 3.00
CA PHE A 233 6.14 1.28 4.32
C PHE A 233 6.01 2.34 5.41
N LEU A 234 6.55 3.54 5.17
CA LEU A 234 6.46 4.65 6.13
C LEU A 234 5.01 5.08 6.35
N PHE A 235 4.19 5.16 5.30
CA PHE A 235 2.78 5.51 5.39
C PHE A 235 1.99 4.48 6.18
N ALA A 236 2.12 3.19 5.85
CA ALA A 236 1.48 2.12 6.61
C ALA A 236 1.97 2.12 8.08
N SER A 237 3.26 2.37 8.32
CA SER A 237 3.82 2.48 9.67
C SER A 237 3.24 3.65 10.49
N LEU A 238 2.80 4.72 9.83
CA LEU A 238 2.21 5.91 10.47
C LEU A 238 0.73 5.74 10.79
N PHE A 239 -0.03 5.14 9.87
CA PHE A 239 -1.51 5.11 9.90
C PHE A 239 -2.11 3.74 10.20
N LEU A 240 -1.39 2.64 9.93
CA LEU A 240 -1.91 1.28 10.01
C LEU A 240 -1.13 0.44 11.04
N ARG A 241 -1.59 0.49 12.30
CA ARG A 241 -0.88 -0.07 13.46
C ARG A 241 -0.67 -1.59 13.39
N ASP A 242 -1.62 -2.33 12.81
CA ASP A 242 -1.61 -3.81 12.78
C ASP A 242 -1.32 -4.40 11.39
N TYR A 243 -1.10 -3.56 10.37
CA TYR A 243 -0.93 -4.02 8.98
C TYR A 243 0.26 -4.96 8.80
N TRP A 244 1.33 -4.75 9.58
CA TRP A 244 2.57 -5.52 9.48
C TRP A 244 2.62 -6.75 10.38
N ASN A 245 1.63 -6.98 11.25
CA ASN A 245 1.59 -8.20 12.08
C ASN A 245 1.36 -9.46 11.22
N ASN A 246 0.62 -9.33 10.10
CA ASN A 246 0.29 -10.46 9.22
C ASN A 246 1.00 -10.42 7.86
N ASN A 247 1.70 -9.32 7.53
CA ASN A 247 2.39 -9.15 6.26
C ASN A 247 3.81 -8.65 6.54
N SER A 248 4.85 -9.36 6.08
CA SER A 248 6.22 -8.83 6.09
C SER A 248 6.46 -7.94 4.86
N PRO A 249 7.11 -6.78 4.97
CA PRO A 249 7.43 -5.98 3.79
C PRO A 249 8.38 -6.75 2.87
N SER A 250 8.10 -6.71 1.56
CA SER A 250 8.81 -7.43 0.50
C SER A 250 10.27 -7.06 0.29
N PHE A 251 10.81 -6.16 1.14
CA PHE A 251 12.16 -5.62 1.07
C PHE A 251 12.93 -5.73 2.39
N VAL A 252 12.35 -6.40 3.40
CA VAL A 252 13.02 -6.64 4.69
C VAL A 252 13.50 -8.08 4.73
N GLY A 253 14.81 -8.23 4.93
CA GLY A 253 15.40 -9.51 5.29
C GLY A 253 15.43 -9.68 6.80
N HIS A 254 15.18 -10.90 7.29
CA HIS A 254 15.29 -11.24 8.71
C HIS A 254 16.30 -12.37 8.91
N ILE A 255 17.24 -12.15 9.81
CA ILE A 255 18.27 -13.10 10.19
C ILE A 255 18.21 -13.28 11.71
N LYS A 256 17.89 -14.48 12.18
CA LYS A 256 17.96 -14.91 13.59
C LYS A 256 19.16 -15.83 13.74
N SER A 257 20.16 -15.46 14.54
CA SER A 257 21.45 -16.19 14.69
C SER A 257 22.06 -15.92 16.07
N ARG A 258 22.95 -16.78 16.57
CA ARG A 258 23.70 -16.54 17.83
C ARG A 258 24.80 -15.48 17.67
N SER A 259 25.38 -15.43 16.47
CA SER A 259 26.40 -14.46 16.12
C SER A 259 26.23 -13.99 14.67
N LEU A 260 26.69 -12.76 14.41
CA LEU A 260 26.76 -12.17 13.08
C LEU A 260 28.06 -11.40 12.90
N SER A 261 28.75 -11.69 11.80
CA SER A 261 29.86 -10.86 11.32
C SER A 261 29.36 -10.04 10.12
N ILE A 262 29.29 -8.72 10.28
CA ILE A 262 28.86 -7.79 9.24
C ILE A 262 30.08 -7.02 8.74
N SER A 263 30.31 -7.05 7.43
CA SER A 263 31.41 -6.31 6.81
C SER A 263 30.94 -5.49 5.62
N SER A 264 31.55 -4.32 5.45
CA SER A 264 31.32 -3.41 4.32
C SER A 264 32.65 -3.01 3.69
N PRO A 265 32.73 -2.84 2.35
CA PRO A 265 33.93 -2.34 1.69
C PRO A 265 34.25 -0.88 2.03
N LYS A 266 33.23 -0.10 2.43
CA LYS A 266 33.37 1.29 2.86
C LYS A 266 33.22 1.40 4.37
N LEU A 267 33.87 2.41 4.95
CA LEU A 267 33.68 2.76 6.36
C LEU A 267 32.22 3.13 6.60
N ILE A 268 31.54 2.37 7.45
CA ILE A 268 30.12 2.54 7.78
C ILE A 268 30.00 3.15 9.18
N SER A 269 29.10 4.11 9.33
CA SER A 269 28.67 4.55 10.64
C SER A 269 27.64 3.57 11.21
N TYR A 270 27.80 3.23 12.47
CA TYR A 270 26.81 2.51 13.24
C TYR A 270 26.59 3.18 14.58
N THR A 271 25.49 2.85 15.23
CA THR A 271 25.22 3.24 16.61
C THR A 271 24.94 2.00 17.43
N HIS A 272 25.61 1.84 18.57
CA HIS A 272 25.11 0.99 19.64
C HIS A 272 24.46 1.93 20.66
N ASP A 273 23.18 1.73 21.00
CA ASP A 273 22.49 2.53 22.03
C ASP A 273 22.72 4.06 21.94
N GLY A 274 22.72 4.60 20.71
CA GLY A 274 22.88 6.03 20.43
C GLY A 274 24.31 6.57 20.31
N LEU A 275 25.34 5.80 20.70
CA LEU A 275 26.74 6.20 20.53
C LEU A 275 27.21 5.93 19.10
N ILE A 276 27.64 6.98 18.38
CA ILE A 276 28.03 6.89 16.97
C ILE A 276 29.48 6.43 16.86
N GLU A 277 29.69 5.30 16.20
CA GLU A 277 31.00 4.75 15.87
C GLU A 277 31.13 4.48 14.38
N LYS A 278 32.36 4.24 13.93
CA LYS A 278 32.67 3.92 12.53
C LYS A 278 33.60 2.73 12.46
N SER A 279 33.20 1.72 11.70
CA SER A 279 34.03 0.55 11.42
C SER A 279 33.75 0.04 10.01
N ASN A 280 34.62 -0.83 9.48
CA ASN A 280 34.35 -1.61 8.27
C ASN A 280 33.82 -3.02 8.61
N THR A 281 34.04 -3.48 9.84
CA THR A 281 33.62 -4.79 10.35
C THR A 281 32.97 -4.65 11.72
N LEU A 282 31.92 -5.44 11.93
CA LEU A 282 31.13 -5.50 13.16
C LEU A 282 30.97 -6.95 13.54
N GLN A 283 31.38 -7.30 14.76
CA GLN A 283 31.17 -8.61 15.36
C GLN A 283 30.06 -8.51 16.40
N LEU A 284 28.97 -9.22 16.15
CA LEU A 284 27.83 -9.30 17.06
C LEU A 284 27.76 -10.73 17.59
N LYS A 285 27.69 -10.90 18.91
CA LYS A 285 27.49 -12.19 19.56
C LYS A 285 26.48 -12.05 20.70
N VAL A 286 25.68 -13.09 20.88
CA VAL A 286 24.86 -13.25 22.08
C VAL A 286 25.55 -14.25 22.99
N GLU A 287 25.78 -13.83 24.23
CA GLU A 287 26.22 -14.73 25.29
C GLU A 287 24.98 -15.18 26.06
N PRO A 288 24.59 -16.46 25.98
CA PRO A 288 23.32 -16.91 26.52
C PRO A 288 23.38 -17.04 28.04
N ARG A 289 22.33 -16.57 28.73
CA ARG A 289 22.08 -16.78 30.16
C ARG A 289 23.23 -16.34 31.09
N VAL A 290 23.93 -15.27 30.72
CA VAL A 290 25.09 -14.77 31.49
C VAL A 290 24.71 -13.77 32.58
N LEU A 291 23.47 -13.30 32.62
CA LEU A 291 22.96 -12.37 33.63
C LEU A 291 21.78 -12.97 34.38
N GLN A 292 21.74 -12.78 35.70
CA GLN A 292 20.53 -13.01 36.49
C GLN A 292 19.82 -11.66 36.65
N LEU A 293 18.70 -11.47 35.96
CA LEU A 293 17.99 -10.19 35.90
C LEU A 293 16.67 -10.29 36.65
N ALA A 294 16.39 -9.32 37.53
CA ALA A 294 15.04 -9.06 38.00
C ALA A 294 14.26 -8.31 36.89
N PRO A 295 13.30 -8.96 36.21
CA PRO A 295 12.70 -8.42 35.00
C PRO A 295 11.81 -7.21 35.31
N GLY A 296 11.86 -6.17 34.47
CA GLY A 296 10.87 -5.09 34.53
C GLY A 296 9.50 -5.55 34.02
N ARG A 297 8.41 -4.94 34.51
CA ARG A 297 7.03 -5.34 34.16
C ARG A 297 6.68 -5.36 32.66
N TYR A 298 7.45 -4.70 31.81
CA TYR A 298 7.20 -4.66 30.36
C TYR A 298 8.04 -5.67 29.56
N LEU A 299 8.95 -6.39 30.24
CA LEU A 299 9.77 -7.43 29.65
C LEU A 299 8.90 -8.64 29.31
N ALA A 300 9.07 -9.19 28.12
CA ALA A 300 8.41 -10.45 27.75
C ALA A 300 9.32 -11.60 28.17
N LEU A 301 8.78 -12.51 28.96
CA LEU A 301 9.44 -13.74 29.37
C LEU A 301 8.72 -14.91 28.69
N GLU A 302 9.47 -15.87 28.17
CA GLU A 302 8.92 -17.17 27.76
C GLU A 302 9.30 -18.20 28.82
N ASP A 303 8.32 -18.97 29.27
CA ASP A 303 8.46 -19.97 30.35
C ASP A 303 9.12 -21.28 29.89
N THR A 304 9.49 -21.42 28.61
CA THR A 304 9.92 -22.70 28.03
C THR A 304 11.30 -22.66 27.38
N GLU A 305 12.16 -23.58 27.83
CA GLU A 305 13.47 -23.91 27.27
C GLU A 305 13.39 -24.53 25.87
N VAL A 306 12.95 -23.77 24.87
CA VAL A 306 12.98 -24.24 23.48
C VAL A 306 14.22 -23.65 22.81
N GLU A 307 15.22 -24.48 22.54
CA GLU A 307 16.35 -24.10 21.69
C GLU A 307 15.83 -23.53 20.36
N SER A 308 16.00 -22.23 20.18
CA SER A 308 15.51 -21.54 19.00
C SER A 308 16.45 -21.78 17.82
N LYS A 309 15.89 -22.18 16.66
CA LYS A 309 16.69 -22.50 15.47
C LYS A 309 17.14 -21.23 14.74
N GLU A 310 18.31 -21.27 14.12
CA GLU A 310 18.78 -20.21 13.20
C GLU A 310 17.82 -20.08 12.01
N VAL A 311 17.40 -18.84 11.72
CA VAL A 311 16.47 -18.51 10.62
C VAL A 311 17.09 -17.44 9.75
N VAL A 312 17.20 -17.70 8.44
CA VAL A 312 17.75 -16.73 7.49
C VAL A 312 16.77 -16.56 6.33
N ARG A 313 15.93 -15.53 6.43
CA ARG A 313 14.89 -15.14 5.46
C ARG A 313 15.36 -13.90 4.70
N THR A 314 16.11 -14.11 3.62
CA THR A 314 16.76 -13.03 2.86
C THR A 314 16.42 -13.04 1.37
N GLN A 315 15.41 -13.81 0.95
CA GLN A 315 15.01 -13.95 -0.47
C GLN A 315 14.57 -12.62 -1.10
N ALA A 316 14.01 -11.72 -0.29
CA ALA A 316 13.59 -10.38 -0.67
C ALA A 316 14.77 -9.44 -1.01
N LEU A 317 15.94 -9.69 -0.42
CA LEU A 317 17.08 -8.78 -0.49
C LEU A 317 17.71 -8.76 -1.89
N PRO A 318 18.22 -7.61 -2.35
CA PRO A 318 18.86 -7.51 -3.65
C PRO A 318 20.18 -8.29 -3.66
N ALA A 319 20.41 -9.03 -4.75
CA ALA A 319 21.63 -9.79 -5.00
C ALA A 319 22.09 -9.63 -6.46
N GLY A 320 23.35 -9.98 -6.75
CA GLY A 320 23.91 -9.92 -8.10
C GLY A 320 23.84 -8.53 -8.73
N LYS A 321 23.24 -8.41 -9.91
CA LYS A 321 23.15 -7.12 -10.65
C LYS A 321 22.36 -6.04 -9.90
N ALA A 322 21.26 -6.40 -9.24
CA ALA A 322 20.42 -5.46 -8.49
C ALA A 322 21.19 -4.84 -7.30
N LYS A 323 22.06 -5.61 -6.66
CA LYS A 323 22.97 -5.12 -5.62
C LYS A 323 23.90 -4.04 -6.19
N THR A 324 24.55 -4.33 -7.33
CA THR A 324 25.48 -3.39 -7.97
C THR A 324 24.79 -2.10 -8.39
N GLU A 325 23.57 -2.18 -8.92
CA GLU A 325 22.78 -1.00 -9.30
C GLU A 325 22.45 -0.12 -8.08
N LEU A 326 21.93 -0.69 -6.99
CA LEU A 326 21.53 0.08 -5.79
C LEU A 326 22.72 0.73 -5.06
N VAL A 327 23.90 0.14 -5.15
CA VAL A 327 25.13 0.72 -4.57
C VAL A 327 25.68 1.86 -5.43
N THR A 328 25.44 1.81 -6.74
CA THR A 328 26.00 2.77 -7.71
C THR A 328 25.08 3.97 -7.92
N TYR A 329 23.77 3.75 -7.95
CA TYR A 329 22.77 4.75 -8.29
C TYR A 329 21.80 4.97 -7.14
N PRO A 330 21.28 6.21 -6.99
CA PRO A 330 20.24 6.49 -5.99
C PRO A 330 18.98 5.68 -6.27
N LEU A 331 18.18 5.52 -5.21
CA LEU A 331 16.98 4.69 -5.25
C LEU A 331 16.00 5.17 -6.35
N PRO A 332 15.57 4.29 -7.29
CA PRO A 332 14.64 4.70 -8.33
C PRO A 332 13.27 4.99 -7.74
N TRP A 333 12.53 5.92 -8.34
CA TRP A 333 11.16 6.22 -7.92
C TRP A 333 10.22 5.02 -8.04
N ILE A 334 10.43 4.21 -9.09
CA ILE A 334 9.63 3.03 -9.43
C ILE A 334 10.60 1.89 -9.73
N HIS A 335 10.40 0.73 -9.09
CA HIS A 335 11.20 -0.47 -9.35
C HIS A 335 10.85 -1.02 -10.73
N HIS A 336 11.86 -1.31 -11.55
CA HIS A 336 11.64 -2.02 -12.81
C HIS A 336 11.34 -3.49 -12.48
N ALA A 337 10.24 -4.03 -13.00
CA ALA A 337 9.84 -5.42 -12.75
C ALA A 337 11.01 -6.39 -12.97
N ALA A 338 11.13 -7.41 -12.11
CA ALA A 338 12.16 -8.44 -12.26
C ALA A 338 12.09 -9.03 -13.68
N THR A 339 13.24 -9.30 -14.29
CA THR A 339 13.36 -9.76 -15.68
C THR A 339 12.48 -10.98 -15.99
N ASP A 340 12.22 -11.81 -14.98
CA ASP A 340 11.41 -13.03 -15.09
C ASP A 340 9.89 -12.76 -15.07
N GLU A 341 9.38 -11.93 -14.14
CA GLU A 341 7.96 -11.51 -14.12
C GLU A 341 7.58 -10.78 -15.42
N PHE A 342 8.52 -9.97 -15.95
CA PHE A 342 8.35 -9.31 -17.24
C PHE A 342 8.19 -10.33 -18.38
N LYS A 343 9.05 -11.36 -18.40
CA LYS A 343 9.07 -12.36 -19.48
C LYS A 343 7.77 -13.15 -19.51
N GLU A 344 7.26 -13.57 -18.36
CA GLU A 344 5.99 -14.28 -18.26
C GLU A 344 4.82 -13.44 -18.76
N LEU A 345 4.71 -12.18 -18.29
CA LEU A 345 3.69 -11.26 -18.77
C LEU A 345 3.76 -11.04 -20.27
N PHE A 346 4.96 -10.80 -20.79
CA PHE A 346 5.18 -10.52 -22.20
C PHE A 346 4.75 -11.71 -23.09
N LEU A 347 5.10 -12.94 -22.68
CA LEU A 347 4.67 -14.15 -23.38
C LEU A 347 3.14 -14.32 -23.35
N ALA A 348 2.52 -14.12 -22.19
CA ALA A 348 1.06 -14.22 -22.03
C ALA A 348 0.31 -13.19 -22.89
N LEU A 349 0.78 -11.94 -22.93
CA LEU A 349 0.18 -10.89 -23.74
C LEU A 349 0.43 -11.09 -25.23
N ARG A 350 1.60 -11.61 -25.63
CA ARG A 350 1.86 -11.94 -27.03
C ARG A 350 0.95 -13.05 -27.54
N GLU A 351 0.60 -14.01 -26.69
CA GLU A 351 -0.39 -15.03 -27.04
C GLU A 351 -1.81 -14.44 -27.09
N SER A 352 -2.17 -13.61 -26.11
CA SER A 352 -3.46 -12.91 -26.05
C SER A 352 -3.66 -11.90 -27.19
N ALA A 353 -2.59 -11.47 -27.87
CA ALA A 353 -2.65 -10.54 -28.99
C ALA A 353 -3.21 -11.17 -30.27
N LYS A 354 -3.22 -12.50 -30.39
CA LYS A 354 -3.59 -13.20 -31.63
C LYS A 354 -5.11 -13.40 -31.71
N ALA A 355 -5.67 -13.18 -32.90
CA ALA A 355 -7.04 -13.56 -33.23
C ALA A 355 -7.16 -15.09 -33.41
N SER A 356 -7.11 -15.82 -32.29
CA SER A 356 -7.25 -17.28 -32.27
C SER A 356 -8.67 -17.72 -32.67
N PRO A 357 -8.87 -19.00 -33.03
CA PRO A 357 -10.22 -19.53 -33.27
C PRO A 357 -11.17 -19.35 -32.07
N SER A 358 -10.67 -19.46 -30.84
CA SER A 358 -11.44 -19.18 -29.62
C SER A 358 -11.82 -17.71 -29.53
N TYR A 359 -10.91 -16.78 -29.83
CA TYR A 359 -11.19 -15.35 -29.88
C TYR A 359 -12.32 -15.05 -30.88
N LEU A 360 -12.25 -15.59 -32.10
CA LEU A 360 -13.27 -15.37 -33.12
C LEU A 360 -14.63 -15.92 -32.69
N THR A 361 -14.66 -17.14 -32.15
CA THR A 361 -15.90 -17.80 -31.71
C THR A 361 -16.55 -17.02 -30.57
N LEU A 362 -15.78 -16.66 -29.54
CA LEU A 362 -16.28 -15.86 -28.42
C LEU A 362 -16.75 -14.49 -28.85
N MET A 363 -16.08 -13.85 -29.84
CA MET A 363 -16.51 -12.57 -30.38
C MET A 363 -17.89 -12.66 -31.05
N VAL A 364 -18.13 -13.68 -31.87
CA VAL A 364 -19.44 -13.90 -32.51
C VAL A 364 -20.51 -14.14 -31.47
N LEU A 365 -20.27 -15.04 -30.52
CA LEU A 365 -21.25 -15.35 -29.46
C LEU A 365 -21.56 -14.14 -28.58
N ALA A 366 -20.53 -13.38 -28.17
CA ALA A 366 -20.69 -12.17 -27.38
C ALA A 366 -21.50 -11.12 -28.14
N THR A 367 -21.22 -10.95 -29.43
CA THR A 367 -21.95 -10.00 -30.28
C THR A 367 -23.41 -10.39 -30.43
N LEU A 368 -23.71 -11.66 -30.73
CA LEU A 368 -25.10 -12.13 -30.85
C LEU A 368 -25.86 -11.97 -29.53
N LEU A 369 -25.21 -12.30 -28.41
CA LEU A 369 -25.79 -12.10 -27.08
C LEU A 369 -26.04 -10.61 -26.80
N ALA A 370 -25.12 -9.73 -27.19
CA ALA A 370 -25.30 -8.27 -27.08
C ALA A 370 -26.46 -7.78 -27.93
N VAL A 371 -26.59 -8.23 -29.18
CA VAL A 371 -27.71 -7.87 -30.07
C VAL A 371 -29.04 -8.29 -29.46
N PHE A 372 -29.16 -9.53 -28.97
CA PHE A 372 -30.38 -9.97 -28.29
C PHE A 372 -30.66 -9.18 -27.02
N GLY A 373 -29.63 -8.91 -26.20
CA GLY A 373 -29.77 -8.08 -24.99
C GLY A 373 -30.20 -6.65 -25.30
N LEU A 374 -29.65 -6.05 -26.36
CA LEU A 374 -30.01 -4.71 -26.83
C LEU A 374 -31.46 -4.68 -27.31
N PHE A 375 -31.88 -5.58 -28.20
CA PHE A 375 -33.26 -5.63 -28.68
C PHE A 375 -34.27 -5.97 -27.58
N ALA A 376 -33.90 -6.84 -26.64
CA ALA A 376 -34.71 -7.18 -25.48
C ALA A 376 -34.70 -6.11 -24.37
N ASN A 377 -33.92 -5.02 -24.55
CA ASN A 377 -33.73 -3.96 -23.55
C ASN A 377 -33.34 -4.52 -22.16
N SER A 378 -32.41 -5.49 -22.13
CA SER A 378 -32.04 -6.27 -20.95
C SER A 378 -30.58 -6.05 -20.54
N THR A 379 -30.37 -5.16 -19.58
CA THR A 379 -29.05 -4.84 -19.03
C THR A 379 -28.25 -6.08 -18.56
N PRO A 380 -28.83 -7.07 -17.85
CA PRO A 380 -28.08 -8.25 -17.41
C PRO A 380 -27.51 -9.08 -18.57
N VAL A 381 -28.25 -9.21 -19.67
CA VAL A 381 -27.80 -9.95 -20.86
C VAL A 381 -26.68 -9.20 -21.56
N ILE A 382 -26.80 -7.87 -21.64
CA ILE A 382 -25.76 -6.99 -22.20
C ILE A 382 -24.48 -7.10 -21.37
N ILE A 383 -24.58 -7.13 -20.04
CA ILE A 383 -23.43 -7.36 -19.16
C ILE A 383 -22.82 -8.74 -19.42
N GLY A 384 -23.64 -9.80 -19.53
CA GLY A 384 -23.17 -11.15 -19.87
C GLY A 384 -22.38 -11.21 -21.19
N ALA A 385 -22.81 -10.43 -22.20
CA ALA A 385 -22.07 -10.29 -23.45
C ALA A 385 -20.71 -9.61 -23.28
N MET A 386 -20.60 -8.59 -22.42
CA MET A 386 -19.32 -7.94 -22.11
C MET A 386 -18.33 -8.92 -21.44
N ILE A 387 -18.82 -9.83 -20.60
CA ILE A 387 -17.99 -10.83 -19.90
C ILE A 387 -17.39 -11.85 -20.88
N LEU A 388 -18.19 -12.26 -21.86
CA LEU A 388 -17.79 -13.26 -22.84
C LEU A 388 -16.76 -12.72 -23.85
N ALA A 389 -16.74 -11.41 -24.04
CA ALA A 389 -15.97 -10.74 -25.07
C ALA A 389 -14.45 -10.84 -24.86
N PRO A 390 -13.68 -11.36 -25.84
CA PRO A 390 -12.24 -11.56 -25.67
C PRO A 390 -11.39 -10.34 -26.09
N LEU A 391 -12.01 -9.17 -26.29
CA LEU A 391 -11.37 -7.97 -26.86
C LEU A 391 -10.28 -7.37 -25.95
N MET A 392 -10.35 -7.62 -24.64
CA MET A 392 -9.43 -7.02 -23.68
C MET A 392 -7.97 -7.48 -23.86
N GLY A 393 -7.76 -8.76 -24.21
CA GLY A 393 -6.42 -9.32 -24.42
C GLY A 393 -5.62 -8.54 -25.46
N PRO A 394 -6.09 -8.46 -26.73
CA PRO A 394 -5.44 -7.66 -27.76
C PRO A 394 -5.26 -6.18 -27.41
N ILE A 395 -6.19 -5.57 -26.67
CA ILE A 395 -6.08 -4.16 -26.26
C ILE A 395 -4.94 -3.96 -25.26
N ILE A 396 -4.84 -4.82 -24.24
CA ILE A 396 -3.75 -4.74 -23.26
C ILE A 396 -2.40 -5.05 -23.93
N SER A 397 -2.37 -6.00 -24.87
CA SER A 397 -1.18 -6.29 -25.67
C SER A 397 -0.75 -5.11 -26.55
N MET A 398 -1.72 -4.39 -27.13
CA MET A 398 -1.47 -3.14 -27.85
C MET A 398 -0.83 -2.08 -26.95
N ALA A 399 -1.35 -1.91 -25.74
CA ALA A 399 -0.81 -0.96 -24.78
C ALA A 399 0.64 -1.30 -24.39
N LEU A 400 0.93 -2.58 -24.12
CA LEU A 400 2.30 -3.03 -23.84
C LEU A 400 3.23 -2.82 -25.04
N GLY A 401 2.78 -3.18 -26.25
CA GLY A 401 3.53 -2.99 -27.49
C GLY A 401 3.85 -1.51 -27.73
N THR A 402 2.87 -0.62 -27.50
CA THR A 402 3.02 0.83 -27.60
C THR A 402 4.02 1.37 -26.59
N LEU A 403 3.96 0.90 -25.33
CA LEU A 403 4.88 1.31 -24.27
C LEU A 403 6.34 0.89 -24.57
N ARG A 404 6.53 -0.28 -25.19
CA ARG A 404 7.84 -0.85 -25.52
C ARG A 404 8.34 -0.52 -26.92
N GLN A 405 7.52 0.11 -27.76
CA GLN A 405 7.76 0.29 -29.20
C GLN A 405 8.03 -1.03 -29.92
N ASP A 406 7.31 -2.10 -29.54
CA ASP A 406 7.36 -3.38 -30.24
C ASP A 406 6.37 -3.36 -31.40
N GLU A 407 6.87 -3.01 -32.59
CA GLU A 407 6.07 -2.91 -33.81
C GLU A 407 5.35 -4.23 -34.16
N SER A 408 5.97 -5.37 -33.86
CA SER A 408 5.39 -6.68 -34.15
C SER A 408 4.17 -6.94 -33.28
N LEU A 409 4.26 -6.64 -31.98
CA LEU A 409 3.17 -6.81 -31.03
C LEU A 409 2.05 -5.81 -31.30
N MET A 410 2.40 -4.56 -31.64
CA MET A 410 1.43 -3.55 -32.06
C MET A 410 0.68 -4.00 -33.31
N LEU A 411 1.36 -4.44 -34.36
CA LEU A 411 0.71 -4.85 -35.61
C LEU A 411 -0.24 -6.03 -35.41
N VAL A 412 0.19 -7.06 -34.69
CA VAL A 412 -0.64 -8.24 -34.38
C VAL A 412 -1.87 -7.84 -33.56
N SER A 413 -1.67 -7.02 -32.53
CA SER A 413 -2.77 -6.55 -31.67
C SER A 413 -3.76 -5.67 -32.45
N SER A 414 -3.27 -4.73 -33.27
CA SER A 414 -4.10 -3.89 -34.15
C SER A 414 -4.94 -4.74 -35.09
N ARG A 415 -4.32 -5.74 -35.73
CA ARG A 415 -5.01 -6.63 -36.65
C ARG A 415 -6.11 -7.42 -35.93
N SER A 416 -5.84 -7.94 -34.74
CA SER A 416 -6.84 -8.69 -33.96
C SER A 416 -8.00 -7.82 -33.49
N ILE A 417 -7.73 -6.57 -33.08
CA ILE A 417 -8.76 -5.58 -32.73
C ILE A 417 -9.61 -5.27 -33.98
N ALA A 418 -8.99 -5.01 -35.13
CA ALA A 418 -9.69 -4.71 -36.38
C ALA A 418 -10.56 -5.89 -36.87
N VAL A 419 -10.02 -7.11 -36.83
CA VAL A 419 -10.77 -8.33 -37.17
C VAL A 419 -11.94 -8.54 -36.20
N GLY A 420 -11.73 -8.39 -34.89
CA GLY A 420 -12.80 -8.52 -33.89
C GLY A 420 -13.89 -7.46 -34.07
N THR A 421 -13.50 -6.21 -34.32
CA THR A 421 -14.39 -5.07 -34.59
C THR A 421 -15.24 -5.34 -35.83
N GLY A 422 -14.61 -5.70 -36.95
CA GLY A 422 -15.30 -5.99 -38.21
C GLY A 422 -16.22 -7.21 -38.10
N LEU A 423 -15.79 -8.25 -37.39
CA LEU A 423 -16.59 -9.45 -37.14
C LEU A 423 -17.82 -9.13 -36.28
N ALA A 424 -17.65 -8.39 -35.19
CA ALA A 424 -18.76 -7.98 -34.33
C ALA A 424 -19.77 -7.11 -35.09
N MET A 425 -19.31 -6.08 -35.80
CA MET A 425 -20.21 -5.23 -36.58
C MET A 425 -20.91 -5.99 -37.70
N GLY A 426 -20.19 -6.85 -38.44
CA GLY A 426 -20.77 -7.67 -39.50
C GLY A 426 -21.79 -8.67 -38.98
N CYS A 427 -21.49 -9.36 -37.88
CA CYS A 427 -22.44 -10.27 -37.23
C CYS A 427 -23.67 -9.54 -36.71
N ALA A 428 -23.51 -8.37 -36.08
CA ALA A 428 -24.64 -7.58 -35.59
C ALA A 428 -25.52 -7.05 -36.72
N MET A 429 -24.91 -6.58 -37.81
CA MET A 429 -25.63 -6.16 -39.02
C MET A 429 -26.46 -7.31 -39.61
N VAL A 430 -25.85 -8.49 -39.78
CA VAL A 430 -26.54 -9.68 -40.29
C VAL A 430 -27.66 -10.11 -39.35
N ALA A 431 -27.41 -10.16 -38.03
CA ALA A 431 -28.43 -10.50 -37.04
C ALA A 431 -29.61 -9.52 -37.05
N THR A 432 -29.34 -8.23 -37.26
CA THR A 432 -30.37 -7.18 -37.35
C THR A 432 -31.31 -7.42 -38.53
N TRP A 433 -30.83 -7.94 -39.66
CA TRP A 433 -31.72 -8.27 -40.79
C TRP A 433 -32.71 -9.40 -40.50
N PHE A 434 -32.39 -10.28 -39.55
CA PHE A 434 -33.30 -11.35 -39.10
C PHE A 434 -34.27 -10.88 -38.00
N ILE A 435 -34.03 -9.72 -37.39
CA ILE A 435 -34.84 -9.17 -36.30
C ILE A 435 -35.55 -7.91 -36.81
N PRO A 436 -36.85 -7.98 -37.16
CA PRO A 436 -37.58 -6.86 -37.77
C PRO A 436 -38.00 -5.81 -36.72
N LEU A 437 -37.05 -5.34 -35.90
CA LEU A 437 -37.23 -4.27 -34.91
C LEU A 437 -36.38 -3.07 -35.33
N THR A 438 -37.02 -1.92 -35.47
CA THR A 438 -36.37 -0.66 -35.92
C THR A 438 -36.51 0.48 -34.91
N THR A 439 -36.99 0.18 -33.70
CA THR A 439 -37.18 1.18 -32.65
C THR A 439 -35.93 1.30 -31.78
N ILE A 440 -35.49 2.54 -31.57
CA ILE A 440 -34.42 2.87 -30.61
C ILE A 440 -35.02 2.77 -29.21
N ASN A 441 -34.56 1.79 -28.42
CA ASN A 441 -34.91 1.66 -27.00
C ASN A 441 -33.85 2.33 -26.10
N SER A 442 -34.06 2.29 -24.79
CA SER A 442 -33.17 2.94 -23.82
C SER A 442 -31.73 2.41 -23.86
N GLU A 443 -31.54 1.10 -24.02
CA GLU A 443 -30.20 0.50 -24.04
C GLU A 443 -29.43 0.84 -25.32
N ILE A 444 -30.10 0.96 -26.46
CA ILE A 444 -29.51 1.42 -27.73
C ILE A 444 -29.24 2.93 -27.67
N ALA A 445 -30.20 3.73 -27.20
CA ALA A 445 -30.07 5.18 -27.06
C ALA A 445 -28.86 5.57 -26.20
N ALA A 446 -28.65 4.86 -25.09
CA ALA A 446 -27.52 5.07 -24.17
C ALA A 446 -26.14 4.84 -24.82
N ARG A 447 -26.06 4.27 -26.03
CA ARG A 447 -24.80 4.07 -26.77
C ARG A 447 -24.61 5.01 -27.94
N ILE A 448 -25.62 5.81 -28.31
CA ILE A 448 -25.55 6.73 -29.46
C ILE A 448 -25.05 8.12 -29.02
N SER A 449 -25.23 8.48 -27.75
CA SER A 449 -24.86 9.78 -27.18
C SER A 449 -23.66 9.67 -26.23
N PRO A 450 -22.42 9.51 -26.73
CA PRO A 450 -21.24 9.34 -25.90
C PRO A 450 -20.92 10.59 -25.08
N THR A 451 -20.38 10.39 -23.88
CA THR A 451 -20.09 11.43 -22.91
C THR A 451 -18.67 11.35 -22.37
N LEU A 452 -18.20 12.42 -21.73
CA LEU A 452 -16.92 12.38 -20.99
C LEU A 452 -16.92 11.38 -19.83
N LEU A 453 -18.11 10.98 -19.33
CA LEU A 453 -18.22 9.97 -18.27
C LEU A 453 -17.84 8.59 -18.80
N ASP A 454 -18.21 8.26 -20.04
CA ASP A 454 -17.83 7.00 -20.70
C ASP A 454 -16.31 6.88 -20.83
N LEU A 455 -15.64 7.98 -21.19
CA LEU A 455 -14.18 8.04 -21.21
C LEU A 455 -13.57 7.81 -19.82
N GLY A 456 -14.18 8.33 -18.76
CA GLY A 456 -13.77 8.05 -17.39
C GLY A 456 -13.85 6.56 -17.03
N VAL A 457 -14.95 5.90 -17.42
CA VAL A 457 -15.12 4.44 -17.25
C VAL A 457 -14.07 3.67 -18.04
N ALA A 458 -13.77 4.08 -19.28
CA ALA A 458 -12.74 3.49 -20.12
C ALA A 458 -11.34 3.61 -19.49
N VAL A 459 -11.00 4.77 -18.93
CA VAL A 459 -9.72 4.98 -18.24
C VAL A 459 -9.59 4.05 -17.03
N ILE A 460 -10.61 4.00 -16.17
CA ILE A 460 -10.61 3.11 -15.00
C ILE A 460 -10.49 1.64 -15.42
N SER A 461 -11.21 1.24 -16.48
CA SER A 461 -11.15 -0.11 -17.05
C SER A 461 -9.76 -0.45 -17.59
N GLY A 462 -9.07 0.50 -18.23
CA GLY A 462 -7.70 0.32 -18.71
C GLY A 462 -6.69 0.17 -17.58
N ILE A 463 -6.83 0.93 -16.49
CA ILE A 463 -6.00 0.77 -15.28
C ILE A 463 -6.23 -0.63 -14.68
N ALA A 464 -7.49 -1.00 -14.47
CA ALA A 464 -7.86 -2.29 -13.89
C ALA A 464 -7.36 -3.47 -14.76
N GLY A 465 -7.54 -3.39 -16.07
CA GLY A 465 -7.08 -4.40 -17.02
C GLY A 465 -5.56 -4.56 -17.03
N ALA A 466 -4.82 -3.45 -17.14
CA ALA A 466 -3.36 -3.49 -17.11
C ALA A 466 -2.82 -4.01 -15.77
N TYR A 467 -3.40 -3.59 -14.66
CA TYR A 467 -3.00 -4.05 -13.32
C TYR A 467 -3.31 -5.54 -13.10
N ALA A 468 -4.49 -6.00 -13.53
CA ALA A 468 -4.88 -7.40 -13.43
C ALA A 468 -3.97 -8.30 -14.27
N HIS A 469 -3.66 -7.91 -15.52
CA HIS A 469 -2.73 -8.66 -16.35
C HIS A 469 -1.30 -8.65 -15.78
N ALA A 470 -0.86 -7.56 -15.16
CA ALA A 470 0.47 -7.47 -14.55
C ALA A 470 0.66 -8.35 -13.30
N ARG A 471 -0.42 -8.76 -12.62
CA ARG A 471 -0.36 -9.51 -11.35
C ARG A 471 -1.17 -10.81 -11.44
N ALA A 472 -0.47 -11.94 -11.53
CA ALA A 472 -1.11 -13.26 -11.70
C ALA A 472 -2.15 -13.62 -10.61
N GLU A 473 -1.93 -13.21 -9.36
CA GLU A 473 -2.89 -13.41 -8.26
C GLU A 473 -4.17 -12.59 -8.45
N VAL A 474 -4.02 -11.37 -8.94
CA VAL A 474 -5.14 -10.45 -9.21
C VAL A 474 -5.92 -10.91 -10.44
N ALA A 475 -5.24 -11.39 -11.49
CA ALA A 475 -5.88 -11.96 -12.67
C ALA A 475 -6.85 -13.12 -12.32
N LYS A 476 -6.48 -13.99 -11.38
CA LYS A 476 -7.32 -15.10 -10.91
C LYS A 476 -8.56 -14.62 -10.17
N SER A 477 -8.44 -13.55 -9.37
CA SER A 477 -9.57 -12.97 -8.63
C SER A 477 -10.47 -12.10 -9.51
N LEU A 478 -9.92 -11.38 -10.49
CA LEU A 478 -10.69 -10.51 -11.39
C LEU A 478 -11.44 -11.28 -12.48
N ALA A 479 -11.01 -12.51 -12.79
CA ALA A 479 -11.76 -13.41 -13.67
C ALA A 479 -13.20 -13.65 -13.17
N GLY A 480 -13.43 -13.58 -11.85
CA GLY A 480 -14.75 -13.69 -11.23
C GLY A 480 -15.56 -12.39 -11.15
N VAL A 481 -14.91 -11.22 -11.31
CA VAL A 481 -15.55 -9.89 -11.15
C VAL A 481 -15.92 -9.25 -12.49
N ALA A 482 -15.63 -9.92 -13.62
CA ALA A 482 -16.04 -9.46 -14.94
C ALA A 482 -15.50 -8.05 -15.25
N ILE A 483 -14.40 -7.97 -15.99
CA ILE A 483 -13.96 -6.71 -16.60
C ILE A 483 -15.01 -6.37 -17.67
N ALA A 484 -16.11 -5.75 -17.24
CA ALA A 484 -17.25 -5.38 -18.06
C ALA A 484 -16.86 -4.17 -18.91
N VAL A 485 -16.05 -4.42 -19.93
CA VAL A 485 -15.63 -3.37 -20.83
C VAL A 485 -16.79 -3.03 -21.75
N ALA A 486 -17.19 -1.77 -21.77
CA ALA A 486 -18.25 -1.22 -22.62
C ALA A 486 -17.83 -1.11 -24.10
N LEU A 487 -17.19 -2.15 -24.68
CA LEU A 487 -16.76 -2.14 -26.09
C LEU A 487 -17.70 -2.93 -27.00
N VAL A 488 -18.13 -4.12 -26.59
CA VAL A 488 -18.98 -4.97 -27.44
C VAL A 488 -20.37 -4.37 -27.65
N PRO A 489 -21.07 -3.83 -26.65
CA PRO A 489 -22.39 -3.26 -26.89
C PRO A 489 -22.38 -2.05 -27.83
N PRO A 490 -21.46 -1.06 -27.73
CA PRO A 490 -21.34 -0.01 -28.75
C PRO A 490 -21.03 -0.56 -30.15
N LEU A 491 -20.18 -1.59 -30.27
CA LEU A 491 -19.95 -2.24 -31.57
C LEU A 491 -21.19 -2.92 -32.13
N ALA A 492 -21.97 -3.58 -31.27
CA ALA A 492 -23.23 -4.21 -31.66
C ALA A 492 -24.25 -3.15 -32.10
N VAL A 493 -24.38 -2.02 -31.37
CA VAL A 493 -25.24 -0.89 -31.78
C VAL A 493 -24.76 -0.26 -33.09
N ALA A 494 -23.45 -0.12 -33.28
CA ALA A 494 -22.90 0.35 -34.55
C ALA A 494 -23.27 -0.60 -35.71
N GLY A 495 -23.17 -1.91 -35.49
CA GLY A 495 -23.62 -2.93 -36.45
C GLY A 495 -25.14 -2.92 -36.70
N ILE A 496 -25.96 -2.69 -35.67
CA ILE A 496 -27.41 -2.49 -35.80
C ILE A 496 -27.70 -1.24 -36.65
N GLY A 497 -27.01 -0.13 -36.41
CA GLY A 497 -27.13 1.09 -37.21
C GLY A 497 -26.80 0.86 -38.69
N LEU A 498 -25.74 0.09 -38.99
CA LEU A 498 -25.46 -0.35 -40.37
C LEU A 498 -26.56 -1.23 -40.95
N GLY A 499 -27.12 -2.14 -40.15
CA GLY A 499 -28.24 -3.00 -40.55
C GLY A 499 -29.51 -2.22 -40.88
N TRP A 500 -29.77 -1.13 -40.15
CA TRP A 500 -30.87 -0.18 -40.39
C TRP A 500 -30.58 0.86 -41.47
N LEU A 501 -29.35 0.96 -41.96
CA LEU A 501 -28.87 2.07 -42.80
C LEU A 501 -28.99 3.45 -42.12
N ASP A 502 -29.00 3.48 -40.79
CA ASP A 502 -28.98 4.71 -40.00
C ASP A 502 -27.54 5.07 -39.60
N PHE A 503 -26.95 5.97 -40.37
CA PHE A 503 -25.59 6.44 -40.15
C PHE A 503 -25.41 7.26 -38.87
N THR A 504 -26.50 7.81 -38.31
CA THR A 504 -26.45 8.57 -37.05
C THR A 504 -26.24 7.61 -35.88
N VAL A 505 -27.02 6.52 -35.85
CA VAL A 505 -26.86 5.43 -34.86
C VAL A 505 -25.47 4.82 -34.98
N PHE A 506 -25.03 4.55 -36.21
CA PHE A 506 -23.71 3.99 -36.47
C PHE A 506 -22.59 4.88 -35.91
N TRP A 507 -22.54 6.16 -36.29
CA TRP A 507 -21.43 7.04 -35.89
C TRP A 507 -21.42 7.33 -34.40
N GLY A 508 -22.58 7.52 -33.78
CA GLY A 508 -22.66 7.75 -32.33
C GLY A 508 -22.07 6.58 -31.53
N ALA A 509 -22.50 5.36 -31.85
CA ALA A 509 -22.02 4.16 -31.17
C ALA A 509 -20.58 3.78 -31.54
N PHE A 510 -20.17 4.00 -32.78
CA PHE A 510 -18.79 3.76 -33.20
C PHE A 510 -17.81 4.75 -32.56
N LEU A 511 -18.22 6.01 -32.38
CA LEU A 511 -17.43 7.01 -31.65
C LEU A 511 -17.28 6.63 -30.17
N LEU A 512 -18.35 6.15 -29.53
CA LEU A 512 -18.28 5.60 -28.17
C LEU A 512 -17.29 4.43 -28.07
N PHE A 513 -17.33 3.49 -29.03
CA PHE A 513 -16.36 2.40 -29.10
C PHE A 513 -14.92 2.92 -29.23
N LEU A 514 -14.68 3.83 -30.17
CA LEU A 514 -13.33 4.30 -30.48
C LEU A 514 -12.72 5.10 -29.32
N THR A 515 -13.52 5.95 -28.69
CA THR A 515 -13.11 6.73 -27.51
C THR A 515 -12.78 5.82 -26.33
N ASN A 516 -13.62 4.80 -26.07
CA ASN A 516 -13.36 3.80 -25.04
C ASN A 516 -12.09 3.01 -25.33
N LEU A 517 -11.91 2.55 -26.58
CA LEU A 517 -10.72 1.81 -27.00
C LEU A 517 -9.43 2.61 -26.75
N VAL A 518 -9.39 3.87 -27.20
CA VAL A 518 -8.21 4.73 -27.03
C VAL A 518 -7.98 5.10 -25.57
N GLY A 519 -9.04 5.38 -24.81
CA GLY A 519 -8.96 5.65 -23.37
C GLY A 519 -8.38 4.47 -22.59
N ILE A 520 -8.82 3.25 -22.90
CA ILE A 520 -8.30 2.02 -22.29
C ILE A 520 -6.82 1.83 -22.63
N ILE A 521 -6.42 1.98 -23.90
CA ILE A 521 -5.03 1.83 -24.33
C ILE A 521 -4.14 2.85 -23.61
N LEU A 522 -4.53 4.12 -23.60
CA LEU A 522 -3.77 5.20 -22.94
C LEU A 522 -3.60 4.92 -21.45
N ALA A 523 -4.68 4.58 -20.75
CA ALA A 523 -4.66 4.27 -19.33
C ALA A 523 -3.80 3.04 -19.03
N ALA A 524 -3.86 2.01 -19.87
CA ALA A 524 -3.03 0.81 -19.74
C ALA A 524 -1.53 1.12 -19.98
N VAL A 525 -1.19 1.94 -20.98
CA VAL A 525 0.19 2.40 -21.21
C VAL A 525 0.74 3.12 -19.98
N ILE A 526 -0.03 4.06 -19.42
CA ILE A 526 0.33 4.80 -18.21
C ILE A 526 0.51 3.85 -17.03
N THR A 527 -0.40 2.89 -16.86
CA THR A 527 -0.35 1.92 -15.77
C THR A 527 0.88 1.01 -15.87
N PHE A 528 1.17 0.44 -17.04
CA PHE A 528 2.37 -0.37 -17.23
C PHE A 528 3.66 0.43 -17.05
N MET A 529 3.66 1.71 -17.41
CA MET A 529 4.77 2.62 -17.13
C MET A 529 4.97 2.81 -15.62
N PHE A 530 3.90 3.04 -14.86
CA PHE A 530 3.95 3.14 -13.40
C PHE A 530 4.33 1.85 -12.69
N LEU A 531 4.04 0.70 -13.31
CA LEU A 531 4.44 -0.61 -12.81
C LEU A 531 5.89 -1.00 -13.19
N GLY A 532 6.63 -0.11 -13.89
CA GLY A 532 8.03 -0.34 -14.21
C GLY A 532 8.28 -1.26 -15.41
N TYR A 533 7.27 -1.48 -16.27
CA TYR A 533 7.39 -2.35 -17.45
C TYR A 533 8.12 -1.69 -18.63
N SER A 534 8.56 -0.43 -18.58
CA SER A 534 9.44 0.20 -19.60
C SER A 534 10.08 1.50 -19.08
N PRO A 535 11.34 1.84 -19.44
CA PRO A 535 11.94 3.12 -19.09
C PRO A 535 11.21 4.29 -19.77
N PHE A 536 10.97 5.38 -19.03
CA PHE A 536 10.27 6.59 -19.51
C PHE A 536 10.80 7.13 -20.84
N HIS A 537 12.12 7.04 -21.09
CA HIS A 537 12.72 7.56 -22.32
C HIS A 537 12.28 6.79 -23.58
N ARG A 538 12.03 5.47 -23.48
CA ARG A 538 11.55 4.65 -24.60
C ARG A 538 10.05 4.80 -24.82
N ALA A 539 9.30 5.13 -23.78
CA ALA A 539 7.84 5.29 -23.86
C ALA A 539 7.39 6.55 -24.62
N ARG A 540 8.27 7.55 -24.79
CA ARG A 540 7.89 8.93 -25.21
C ARG A 540 7.11 9.00 -26.53
N ARG A 541 7.51 8.26 -27.57
CA ARG A 541 6.81 8.31 -28.88
C ARG A 541 5.44 7.64 -28.84
N GLY A 542 5.35 6.42 -28.29
CA GLY A 542 4.09 5.69 -28.17
C GLY A 542 3.06 6.40 -27.27
N LEU A 543 3.53 6.97 -26.16
CA LEU A 543 2.70 7.80 -25.28
C LEU A 543 2.23 9.09 -25.96
N ALA A 544 3.11 9.78 -26.71
CA ALA A 544 2.72 10.98 -27.43
C ALA A 544 1.64 10.70 -28.50
N LEU A 545 1.78 9.61 -29.26
CA LEU A 545 0.79 9.22 -30.27
C LEU A 545 -0.58 8.90 -29.65
N THR A 546 -0.60 8.12 -28.56
CA THR A 546 -1.85 7.78 -27.86
C THR A 546 -2.50 9.00 -27.21
N LEU A 547 -1.71 9.94 -26.66
CA LEU A 547 -2.21 11.21 -26.13
C LEU A 547 -2.81 12.11 -27.23
N ILE A 548 -2.14 12.22 -28.38
CA ILE A 548 -2.66 13.00 -29.52
C ILE A 548 -3.99 12.42 -30.01
N LEU A 549 -4.06 11.09 -30.16
CA LEU A 549 -5.29 10.41 -30.58
C LEU A 549 -6.43 10.62 -29.56
N ALA A 550 -6.13 10.50 -28.26
CA ALA A 550 -7.10 10.78 -27.20
C ALA A 550 -7.58 12.23 -27.24
N ALA A 551 -6.67 13.20 -27.42
CA ALA A 551 -7.01 14.61 -27.49
C ALA A 551 -7.93 14.94 -28.67
N ILE A 552 -7.69 14.34 -29.85
CA ILE A 552 -8.57 14.48 -31.02
C ILE A 552 -9.97 13.95 -30.71
N LEU A 553 -10.07 12.80 -30.07
CA LEU A 553 -11.35 12.16 -29.75
C LEU A 553 -12.12 12.88 -28.63
N CYS A 554 -11.44 13.61 -27.75
CA CYS A 554 -12.08 14.44 -26.72
C CYS A 554 -12.91 15.59 -27.30
N ILE A 555 -12.59 16.09 -28.50
CA ILE A 555 -13.30 17.21 -29.13
C ILE A 555 -14.78 16.87 -29.41
N PRO A 556 -15.11 15.81 -30.17
CA PRO A 556 -16.52 15.46 -30.42
C PRO A 556 -17.26 14.97 -29.16
N LEU A 557 -16.54 14.36 -28.20
CA LEU A 557 -17.10 14.01 -26.90
C LEU A 557 -17.51 15.25 -26.09
N ALA A 558 -16.67 16.29 -26.07
CA ALA A 558 -16.97 17.53 -25.37
C ALA A 558 -18.19 18.25 -25.97
N ILE A 559 -18.32 18.21 -27.31
CA ILE A 559 -19.50 18.71 -28.02
C ILE A 559 -20.74 17.88 -27.68
N SER A 560 -20.65 16.55 -27.72
CA SER A 560 -21.78 15.66 -27.38
C SER A 560 -22.22 15.83 -25.91
N PHE A 561 -21.24 15.97 -25.00
CA PHE A 561 -21.49 16.23 -23.59
C PHE A 561 -22.16 17.59 -23.36
N SER A 562 -21.73 18.64 -24.07
CA SER A 562 -22.37 19.96 -23.94
C SER A 562 -23.80 19.96 -24.47
N HIS A 563 -24.08 19.24 -25.56
CA HIS A 563 -25.45 19.03 -26.05
C HIS A 563 -26.32 18.29 -25.03
N MET A 564 -25.82 17.20 -24.44
CA MET A 564 -26.54 16.45 -23.40
C MET A 564 -26.83 17.32 -22.17
N VAL A 565 -25.86 18.12 -21.71
CA VAL A 565 -26.06 19.06 -20.59
C VAL A 565 -27.09 20.12 -20.93
N ALA A 566 -27.09 20.64 -22.16
CA ALA A 566 -28.11 21.59 -22.61
C ALA A 566 -29.51 20.98 -22.64
N GLU A 567 -29.66 19.75 -23.15
CA GLU A 567 -30.93 19.01 -23.16
C GLU A 567 -31.44 18.75 -21.73
N HIS A 568 -30.58 18.27 -20.83
CA HIS A 568 -30.96 18.05 -19.44
C HIS A 568 -31.31 19.34 -18.69
N SER A 569 -30.63 20.45 -18.99
CA SER A 569 -30.96 21.77 -18.45
C SER A 569 -32.37 22.20 -18.86
N ILE A 570 -32.76 21.98 -20.13
CA ILE A 570 -34.11 22.25 -20.61
C ILE A 570 -35.14 21.38 -19.87
N VAL A 571 -34.88 20.08 -19.71
CA VAL A 571 -35.76 19.17 -18.95
C VAL A 571 -35.92 19.64 -17.50
N GLN A 572 -34.82 19.96 -16.80
CA GLN A 572 -34.87 20.47 -15.43
C GLN A 572 -35.60 21.82 -15.31
N GLN A 573 -35.50 22.67 -16.33
CA GLN A 573 -36.17 23.97 -16.37
C GLN A 573 -37.66 23.89 -16.71
N LEU A 574 -38.16 22.74 -17.18
CA LEU A 574 -39.55 22.57 -17.61
C LEU A 574 -40.31 21.56 -16.73
N ASP A 575 -39.66 20.51 -16.27
CA ASP A 575 -40.28 19.47 -15.46
C ASP A 575 -40.66 20.00 -14.07
N GLY A 576 -41.93 19.84 -13.69
CA GLY A 576 -42.47 20.29 -12.42
C GLY A 576 -42.97 21.73 -12.37
N ILE A 577 -42.90 22.49 -13.48
CA ILE A 577 -43.43 23.85 -13.55
C ILE A 577 -44.94 23.87 -13.67
N GLU A 578 -45.57 24.79 -12.94
CA GLU A 578 -46.99 25.10 -13.05
C GLU A 578 -47.19 26.32 -13.96
N LEU A 579 -47.91 26.13 -15.06
CA LEU A 579 -48.32 27.16 -16.01
C LEU A 579 -49.83 27.07 -16.19
N ASP A 580 -50.56 28.17 -15.96
CA ASP A 580 -52.01 28.27 -16.21
C ASP A 580 -52.82 27.09 -15.63
N GLU A 581 -52.63 26.77 -14.34
CA GLU A 581 -53.31 25.67 -13.64
C GLU A 581 -52.98 24.25 -14.14
N VAL A 582 -51.91 24.14 -14.93
CA VAL A 582 -51.39 22.87 -15.46
C VAL A 582 -49.94 22.67 -15.02
N LYS A 583 -49.65 21.48 -14.49
CA LYS A 583 -48.30 21.08 -14.11
C LYS A 583 -47.64 20.28 -15.23
N LEU A 584 -46.45 20.70 -15.64
CA LEU A 584 -45.62 19.99 -16.61
C LEU A 584 -44.95 18.79 -15.94
N ARG A 585 -45.09 17.61 -16.55
CA ARG A 585 -44.47 16.34 -16.12
C ARG A 585 -43.98 15.55 -17.32
N ASP A 586 -43.12 14.56 -17.07
CA ASP A 586 -42.64 13.63 -18.09
C ASP A 586 -42.00 14.34 -19.30
N VAL A 587 -41.27 15.44 -19.04
CA VAL A 587 -40.65 16.26 -20.10
C VAL A 587 -39.47 15.51 -20.71
N SER A 588 -39.50 15.29 -22.02
CA SER A 588 -38.45 14.70 -22.82
C SER A 588 -38.14 15.61 -24.00
N VAL A 589 -36.88 15.95 -24.19
CA VAL A 589 -36.41 16.68 -25.38
C VAL A 589 -35.97 15.67 -26.43
N ARG A 590 -36.37 15.90 -27.68
CA ARG A 590 -35.90 15.13 -28.84
C ARG A 590 -35.23 16.09 -29.84
N PRO A 591 -34.10 15.68 -30.44
CA PRO A 591 -33.43 16.49 -31.44
C PRO A 591 -34.33 16.72 -32.67
N GLY A 592 -34.41 17.99 -33.12
CA GLY A 592 -35.22 18.43 -34.24
C GLY A 592 -34.93 19.89 -34.60
N LYS A 593 -35.31 20.32 -35.80
CA LYS A 593 -35.31 21.74 -36.21
C LYS A 593 -36.71 22.10 -36.73
N PRO A 594 -37.59 22.75 -35.94
CA PRO A 594 -37.40 23.24 -34.55
C PRO A 594 -37.29 22.10 -33.51
N LEU A 595 -36.80 22.43 -32.30
CA LEU A 595 -36.59 21.48 -31.20
C LEU A 595 -37.92 20.81 -30.82
N ARG A 596 -37.95 19.48 -30.74
CA ARG A 596 -39.17 18.74 -30.34
C ARG A 596 -39.17 18.49 -28.85
N ILE A 597 -40.20 18.91 -28.14
CA ILE A 597 -40.36 18.67 -26.71
C ILE A 597 -41.63 17.85 -26.51
N SER A 598 -41.48 16.63 -26.00
CA SER A 598 -42.59 15.81 -25.53
C SER A 598 -42.82 16.07 -24.06
N LEU A 599 -44.06 16.33 -23.66
CA LEU A 599 -44.40 16.67 -22.27
C LEU A 599 -45.82 16.22 -21.94
N THR A 600 -46.07 15.98 -20.65
CA THR A 600 -47.40 15.67 -20.13
C THR A 600 -47.92 16.83 -19.29
N LEU A 601 -49.08 17.35 -19.69
CA LEU A 601 -49.85 18.35 -18.97
C LEU A 601 -50.72 17.66 -17.91
N VAL A 602 -50.50 18.01 -16.65
CA VAL A 602 -51.27 17.48 -15.51
C VAL A 602 -52.18 18.58 -14.96
N SER A 603 -53.49 18.43 -15.07
CA SER A 603 -54.46 19.44 -14.64
C SER A 603 -55.63 18.85 -13.83
N GLY A 604 -56.28 19.68 -13.02
CA GLY A 604 -57.52 19.33 -12.30
C GLY A 604 -58.76 19.29 -13.19
N SER A 605 -58.69 19.87 -14.38
CA SER A 605 -59.79 20.04 -15.33
C SER A 605 -59.38 19.68 -16.75
N ALA A 606 -60.34 19.66 -17.68
CA ALA A 606 -60.05 19.47 -19.09
C ALA A 606 -59.17 20.63 -19.61
N VAL A 607 -58.14 20.30 -20.40
CA VAL A 607 -57.23 21.27 -21.01
C VAL A 607 -57.73 21.57 -22.43
N ASP A 608 -57.93 22.83 -22.77
CA ASP A 608 -58.36 23.30 -24.09
C ASP A 608 -57.18 23.74 -24.98
N ASP A 609 -57.44 23.90 -26.28
CA ASP A 609 -56.40 24.27 -27.26
C ASP A 609 -55.76 25.63 -26.94
N ALA A 610 -56.53 26.57 -26.39
CA ALA A 610 -56.03 27.87 -25.97
C ALA A 610 -54.98 27.75 -24.84
N THR A 611 -55.20 26.87 -23.86
CA THR A 611 -54.21 26.59 -22.80
C THR A 611 -52.97 25.91 -23.37
N MET A 612 -53.12 24.98 -24.33
CA MET A 612 -51.99 24.32 -24.98
C MET A 612 -51.11 25.31 -25.77
N ASP A 613 -51.71 26.25 -26.50
CA ASP A 613 -51.01 27.31 -27.23
C ASP A 613 -50.33 28.32 -26.28
N SER A 614 -50.98 28.67 -25.16
CA SER A 614 -50.41 29.53 -24.11
C SER A 614 -49.16 28.89 -23.47
N VAL A 615 -49.24 27.59 -23.15
CA VAL A 615 -48.11 26.80 -22.65
C VAL A 615 -46.98 26.78 -23.67
N LYS A 616 -47.29 26.58 -24.96
CA LYS A 616 -46.29 26.62 -26.04
C LYS A 616 -45.57 27.97 -26.10
N GLN A 617 -46.31 29.08 -26.14
CA GLN A 617 -45.72 30.40 -26.20
C GLN A 617 -44.82 30.70 -24.99
N ARG A 618 -45.22 30.27 -23.79
CA ARG A 618 -44.40 30.45 -22.58
C ARG A 618 -43.12 29.60 -22.60
N ILE A 619 -43.19 28.38 -23.12
CA ILE A 619 -42.01 27.54 -23.31
C ILE A 619 -41.07 28.19 -24.34
N GLU A 620 -41.58 28.68 -25.46
CA GLU A 620 -40.79 29.38 -26.49
C GLU A 620 -40.14 30.68 -25.94
N GLN A 621 -40.89 31.46 -25.16
CA GLN A 621 -40.35 32.66 -24.50
C GLN A 621 -39.24 32.32 -23.49
N LYS A 622 -39.42 31.25 -22.71
CA LYS A 622 -38.46 30.83 -21.69
C LYS A 622 -37.19 30.27 -22.31
N LEU A 623 -37.32 29.51 -23.41
CA LEU A 623 -36.20 28.92 -24.13
C LEU A 623 -35.58 29.85 -25.18
N GLN A 624 -36.21 30.99 -25.48
CA GLN A 624 -35.79 31.96 -26.50
C GLN A 624 -35.58 31.35 -27.90
N GLN A 625 -36.31 30.28 -28.23
CA GLN A 625 -36.23 29.58 -29.51
C GLN A 625 -37.57 28.92 -29.85
N PRO A 626 -37.90 28.73 -31.14
CA PRO A 626 -39.13 28.05 -31.55
C PRO A 626 -39.07 26.55 -31.22
N VAL A 627 -40.20 25.99 -30.77
CA VAL A 627 -40.31 24.56 -30.42
C VAL A 627 -41.54 23.90 -31.03
N GLU A 628 -41.42 22.60 -31.31
CA GLU A 628 -42.55 21.74 -31.67
C GLU A 628 -42.93 20.91 -30.43
N LEU A 629 -44.17 20.99 -29.99
CA LEU A 629 -44.63 20.28 -28.79
C LEU A 629 -45.41 19.02 -29.15
N GLU A 630 -45.05 17.91 -28.50
CA GLU A 630 -45.84 16.68 -28.46
C GLU A 630 -46.48 16.58 -27.06
N ILE A 631 -47.78 16.90 -26.96
CA ILE A 631 -48.46 17.09 -25.69
C ILE A 631 -49.33 15.87 -25.34
N GLY A 632 -49.05 15.24 -24.19
CA GLY A 632 -49.98 14.33 -23.51
C GLY A 632 -50.76 15.07 -22.43
N VAL A 633 -52.01 14.68 -22.15
CA VAL A 633 -52.82 15.27 -21.07
C VAL A 633 -53.21 14.20 -20.05
N LYS A 634 -52.97 14.48 -18.76
CA LYS A 634 -53.43 13.68 -17.61
C LYS A 634 -54.30 14.56 -16.72
N ILE A 635 -55.54 14.13 -16.47
CA ILE A 635 -56.48 14.86 -15.61
C ILE A 635 -56.52 14.18 -14.24
N ILE A 636 -56.25 14.92 -13.17
CA ILE A 636 -56.38 14.47 -11.78
C ILE A 636 -57.74 14.97 -11.27
N ARG A 637 -58.62 14.07 -10.87
CA ARG A 637 -59.93 14.40 -10.29
C ARG A 637 -60.02 13.98 -8.84
#